data_AF-A0A661SKP4-F1
#
_entry.id   AF-A0A661SKP4-F1
#
_cell.length_a   1.000
_cell.length_b   1.000
_cell.length_c   1.000
_cell.angle_alpha   90.00
_cell.angle_beta   90.00
_cell.angle_gamma   90.00
#
_symmetry.space_group_name_H-M   'P 1'
#
loop_
_entity.id
_entity.type
_entity.pdbx_description
1 polymer ?
#
loop_
_entity_poly.entity_id
_entity_poly.type
_entity_poly.pdbx_seq_one_letter_code
_entity_poly.pdbx_strand_id
1 'polypeptide(L)'
;MSLSTNLISGLSSGFDWRTMIDQLIAIDHRRVDLVEDRKSEYESKLSEWQSFNTKLLSLKTAAEELKDSEDFYLYTSNMTTDSSTVEGEDLISVSTGTSAVEGSYTVKVTNLAQSQKLSSNPFSSKTSELGSSYAGDILINGNVLTINASDSLIDVCSSINSLNTGTDPSGVTATVVTYGTDDYRLILTSDDTGTDGISLLNGASTNLVQRFGWKDNETAVIKNSITNGAQSDRFARPNEAVKTLLGLSTGEASTGTLTIAGTAVTINLSTMSLNDIKDAINDAAITGVTASVISQTEDGTTYYRLQIDGTQTFVDEKNILNTLGILDHNSTDVTGVVSGNSMTSEGAYITSTTLLTDIDGYNTFTTGDYIRLSGTDTSGGTVGGATGYVDFSITTSTTVQDLLAEIETQYGNVLAYVTSDGKIRVDDLTGGANLVVNLADNIQDAGSSLEFVDGDGNFASAPVRKREIVAGEDAILEVDGVQVTNSDNTIDDIIPGVTLNLIKEDPSTTVTLNIVHDIDTIKGKILDFVDKYNTAMSYINTQFSYDEEAETTGGVLFGDGTLSSVKSDLTSTLNQSIWGVDNDFSSLSLIGIENERNADDEWTLSVDESKLTGYLQTNFNDVMSLFVGQGITSTSALTYIGHTRDSEAGEYTVHVYRAATRGTETGNVDLSAGGAADTLTITQGNSTATISITSGMELADIENAINTELDTEYTETLVGDEQLYSDNTQTNAITSETTWNNVYDSTGTQLNFSNNDVISFSGTDRSGGTVSGSYTISDVTTDNVQGLLSAIEDAFSSEVAASVDTSGRIVITDKYGGYSQLSISSISHPTEGAFFGTVDVTAGAGDGSQEGRYAMAITATDDGNGHLVLRSDDYGSTGFTISQDTSDGNYDHIIYTTTANTTGTSSGNVFIDGSTTWNDVYGANVANNDTITISGMARDGITPISGTYTITDITTDTIDGLLTAIETAYSAQGTTVDAFVRDGKIYVEDTTAGSSSISLTLTPNNEGGGSLALGTFDRTTERDLDLGLVNGTVTGQDVAGTINGESATGSGQVLTGDEGNANTDGLSIRYKGTTNNTDVGTIKLTIGMAELFERILYNMTDSTSDGYVAFKQDSLQDTINDLETQITEMEERLDQKMEMMINRFVAMELALARLQNQSSWLTGQINAADSAWGW
;
A
#
# COMPACT_ATOMS: atom_id res chain seq x y z
N MET A 1 -57.49 -7.15 -22.61
CA MET A 1 -58.36 -6.20 -21.88
C MET A 1 -59.79 -6.70 -21.83
N SER A 2 -60.39 -6.69 -20.64
CA SER A 2 -61.82 -6.88 -20.43
C SER A 2 -62.62 -5.70 -21.03
N LEU A 3 -63.44 -5.98 -22.04
CA LEU A 3 -64.60 -5.16 -22.41
C LEU A 3 -65.80 -6.09 -22.56
N SER A 4 -66.43 -6.32 -21.42
CA SER A 4 -67.75 -6.90 -21.24
C SER A 4 -68.81 -6.09 -21.99
N THR A 5 -69.31 -6.61 -23.11
CA THR A 5 -70.73 -6.49 -23.46
C THR A 5 -71.18 -7.83 -24.03
N ASN A 6 -71.99 -8.56 -23.25
CA ASN A 6 -72.72 -9.76 -23.71
C ASN A 6 -73.73 -9.34 -24.80
N LEU A 7 -73.26 -9.17 -26.03
CA LEU A 7 -74.12 -9.18 -27.21
C LEU A 7 -74.53 -10.64 -27.43
N ILE A 8 -75.74 -11.00 -27.03
CA ILE A 8 -76.31 -12.34 -27.25
C ILE A 8 -76.47 -12.52 -28.77
N SER A 9 -75.70 -13.42 -29.38
CA SER A 9 -75.81 -13.75 -30.81
C SER A 9 -77.17 -14.40 -31.10
N GLY A 10 -77.70 -14.20 -32.30
CA GLY A 10 -78.90 -14.91 -32.77
C GLY A 10 -80.26 -14.44 -32.21
N LEU A 11 -80.35 -13.26 -31.56
CA LEU A 11 -81.62 -12.75 -31.02
C LEU A 11 -82.71 -12.52 -32.09
N SER A 12 -82.35 -12.11 -33.31
CA SER A 12 -83.32 -11.92 -34.42
C SER A 12 -83.34 -13.08 -35.40
N SER A 13 -82.19 -13.69 -35.73
CA SER A 13 -82.09 -14.72 -36.78
C SER A 13 -82.18 -16.17 -36.28
N GLY A 14 -81.93 -16.44 -34.99
CA GLY A 14 -81.78 -17.79 -34.44
C GLY A 14 -80.45 -18.49 -34.77
N PHE A 15 -79.52 -17.81 -35.45
CA PHE A 15 -78.19 -18.35 -35.79
C PHE A 15 -77.11 -17.82 -34.84
N ASP A 16 -76.34 -18.74 -34.24
CA ASP A 16 -75.16 -18.39 -33.44
C ASP A 16 -73.95 -18.14 -34.36
N TRP A 17 -73.94 -16.98 -34.99
CA TRP A 17 -72.85 -16.58 -35.88
C TRP A 17 -71.52 -16.34 -35.15
N ARG A 18 -71.53 -16.14 -33.82
CA ARG A 18 -70.31 -15.91 -33.03
C ARG A 18 -69.45 -17.18 -33.01
N THR A 19 -70.05 -18.31 -32.64
CA THR A 19 -69.38 -19.62 -32.66
C THR A 19 -68.87 -19.97 -34.06
N MET A 20 -69.57 -19.56 -35.13
CA MET A 20 -69.11 -19.78 -36.51
C MET A 20 -67.92 -18.89 -36.90
N ILE A 21 -67.88 -17.62 -36.46
CA ILE A 21 -66.71 -16.76 -36.65
C ILE A 21 -65.52 -17.33 -35.88
N ASP A 22 -65.72 -17.74 -34.62
CA ASP A 22 -64.64 -18.30 -33.81
C ASP A 22 -64.08 -19.60 -34.46
N GLN A 23 -64.94 -20.46 -35.02
CA GLN A 23 -64.50 -21.63 -35.81
C GLN A 23 -63.75 -21.27 -37.10
N LEU A 24 -64.12 -20.19 -37.77
CA LEU A 24 -63.46 -19.74 -39.00
C LEU A 24 -62.09 -19.11 -38.71
N ILE A 25 -62.01 -18.28 -37.66
CA ILE A 25 -60.76 -17.71 -37.17
C ILE A 25 -59.83 -18.83 -36.68
N ALA A 26 -60.35 -19.86 -36.00
CA ALA A 26 -59.55 -21.02 -35.60
C ALA A 26 -58.94 -21.80 -36.79
N ILE A 27 -59.63 -21.87 -37.94
CA ILE A 27 -59.06 -22.49 -39.15
C ILE A 27 -57.93 -21.63 -39.73
N ASP A 28 -58.09 -20.31 -39.73
CA ASP A 28 -57.07 -19.38 -40.23
C ASP A 28 -55.86 -19.29 -39.27
N HIS A 29 -56.08 -19.49 -37.96
CA HIS A 29 -55.04 -19.53 -36.93
C HIS A 29 -54.05 -20.69 -37.14
N ARG A 30 -54.42 -21.75 -37.86
CA ARG A 30 -53.50 -22.86 -38.21
C ARG A 30 -52.21 -22.42 -38.90
N ARG A 31 -52.22 -21.25 -39.54
CA ARG A 31 -51.01 -20.66 -40.16
C ARG A 31 -50.10 -20.01 -39.12
N VAL A 32 -50.69 -19.43 -38.07
CA VAL A 32 -49.96 -18.93 -36.89
C VAL A 32 -49.39 -20.13 -36.14
N ASP A 33 -50.21 -21.15 -35.86
CA ASP A 33 -49.77 -22.39 -35.20
C ASP A 33 -48.53 -22.99 -35.87
N LEU A 34 -48.49 -23.05 -37.21
CA LEU A 34 -47.33 -23.59 -37.94
C LEU A 34 -46.06 -22.73 -37.78
N VAL A 35 -46.19 -21.41 -37.65
CA VAL A 35 -45.06 -20.51 -37.43
C VAL A 35 -44.63 -20.52 -35.97
N GLU A 36 -45.57 -20.66 -35.03
CA GLU A 36 -45.31 -20.92 -33.60
C GLU A 36 -44.58 -22.25 -33.38
N ASP A 37 -45.00 -23.31 -34.07
CA ASP A 37 -44.33 -24.61 -34.03
C ASP A 37 -42.88 -24.49 -34.52
N ARG A 38 -42.65 -23.74 -35.62
CA ARG A 38 -41.30 -23.46 -36.13
C ARG A 38 -40.50 -22.62 -35.15
N LYS A 39 -41.09 -21.58 -34.55
CA LYS A 39 -40.44 -20.76 -33.53
C LYS A 39 -39.99 -21.63 -32.36
N SER A 40 -40.86 -22.50 -31.86
CA SER A 40 -40.56 -23.43 -30.77
C SER A 40 -39.40 -24.38 -31.09
N GLU A 41 -39.28 -24.80 -32.37
CA GLU A 41 -38.13 -25.59 -32.86
C GLU A 41 -36.81 -24.79 -32.77
N TYR A 42 -36.82 -23.52 -33.21
CA TYR A 42 -35.64 -22.65 -33.13
C TYR A 42 -35.28 -22.26 -31.69
N GLU A 43 -36.26 -22.01 -30.82
CA GLU A 43 -36.06 -21.78 -29.38
C GLU A 43 -35.40 -22.99 -28.72
N SER A 44 -35.85 -24.21 -29.06
CA SER A 44 -35.25 -25.45 -28.56
C SER A 44 -33.79 -25.59 -29.03
N LYS A 45 -33.50 -25.30 -30.30
CA LYS A 45 -32.13 -25.31 -30.84
C LYS A 45 -31.24 -24.28 -30.16
N LEU A 46 -31.73 -23.07 -29.91
CA LEU A 46 -30.99 -22.03 -29.21
C LEU A 46 -30.66 -22.45 -27.78
N SER A 47 -31.63 -23.03 -27.06
CA SER A 47 -31.42 -23.51 -25.68
C SER A 47 -30.34 -24.60 -25.62
N GLU A 48 -30.33 -25.54 -26.57
CA GLU A 48 -29.27 -26.55 -26.68
C GLU A 48 -27.90 -25.91 -26.97
N TRP A 49 -27.83 -24.95 -27.90
CA TRP A 49 -26.58 -24.22 -28.17
C TRP A 49 -26.08 -23.41 -26.98
N GLN A 50 -26.97 -22.81 -26.18
CA GLN A 50 -26.62 -22.13 -24.93
C GLN A 50 -26.05 -23.12 -23.91
N SER A 51 -26.71 -24.27 -23.73
CA SER A 51 -26.22 -25.34 -22.86
C SER A 51 -24.85 -25.84 -23.29
N PHE A 52 -24.64 -26.02 -24.59
CA PHE A 52 -23.36 -26.44 -25.14
C PHE A 52 -22.27 -25.39 -24.95
N ASN A 53 -22.56 -24.11 -25.17
CA ASN A 53 -21.61 -23.03 -24.93
C ASN A 53 -21.15 -23.00 -23.47
N THR A 54 -22.05 -23.19 -22.49
CA THR A 54 -21.67 -23.31 -21.08
C THR A 54 -20.69 -24.47 -20.83
N LYS A 55 -20.82 -25.59 -21.54
CA LYS A 55 -19.89 -26.73 -21.44
C LYS A 55 -18.52 -26.39 -22.05
N LEU A 56 -18.48 -25.71 -23.19
CA LEU A 56 -17.24 -25.24 -23.80
C LEU A 56 -16.52 -24.21 -22.93
N LEU A 57 -17.26 -23.27 -22.33
CA LEU A 57 -16.70 -22.31 -21.36
C LEU A 57 -16.14 -23.02 -20.12
N SER A 58 -16.82 -24.06 -19.62
CA SER A 58 -16.31 -24.85 -18.50
C SER A 58 -15.00 -25.57 -18.85
N LEU A 59 -14.88 -26.11 -20.07
CA LEU A 59 -13.63 -26.69 -20.56
C LEU A 59 -12.54 -25.63 -20.75
N LYS A 60 -12.90 -24.44 -21.24
CA LYS A 60 -11.98 -23.30 -21.37
C LYS A 60 -11.41 -22.92 -20.00
N THR A 61 -12.25 -22.80 -18.97
CA THR A 61 -11.79 -22.52 -17.60
C THR A 61 -10.86 -23.60 -17.06
N ALA A 62 -11.18 -24.89 -17.26
CA ALA A 62 -10.28 -25.96 -16.83
C ALA A 62 -8.93 -25.95 -17.59
N ALA A 63 -8.91 -25.48 -18.84
CA ALA A 63 -7.68 -25.29 -19.60
C ALA A 63 -6.90 -24.05 -19.12
N GLU A 64 -7.58 -22.98 -18.72
CA GLU A 64 -6.96 -21.79 -18.13
C GLU A 64 -6.22 -22.09 -16.82
N GLU A 65 -6.73 -22.99 -15.99
CA GLU A 65 -6.09 -23.40 -14.72
C GLU A 65 -4.81 -24.26 -14.89
N LEU A 66 -4.45 -24.57 -16.14
CA LEU A 66 -3.32 -25.44 -16.52
C LEU A 66 -2.38 -24.80 -17.55
N LYS A 67 -2.71 -23.62 -18.09
CA LYS A 67 -1.94 -23.05 -19.22
C LYS A 67 -0.68 -22.32 -18.76
N ASP A 68 -0.60 -21.92 -17.50
CA ASP A 68 0.49 -21.11 -16.95
C ASP A 68 1.45 -21.96 -16.10
N SER A 69 2.75 -21.66 -16.12
CA SER A 69 3.75 -22.46 -15.40
C SER A 69 3.60 -22.38 -13.88
N GLU A 70 3.10 -21.24 -13.38
CA GLU A 70 2.88 -21.01 -11.95
C GLU A 70 1.84 -21.98 -11.36
N ASP A 71 0.87 -22.43 -12.18
CA ASP A 71 -0.14 -23.41 -11.76
C ASP A 71 0.42 -24.80 -11.45
N PHE A 72 1.64 -25.08 -11.93
CA PHE A 72 2.36 -26.32 -11.69
C PHE A 72 3.36 -26.19 -10.53
N TYR A 73 3.87 -25.00 -10.22
CA TYR A 73 4.77 -24.77 -9.07
C TYR A 73 4.02 -24.72 -7.73
N LEU A 74 3.19 -25.74 -7.50
CA LEU A 74 2.53 -26.02 -6.24
C LEU A 74 3.40 -26.99 -5.45
N TYR A 75 3.61 -26.67 -4.18
CA TYR A 75 4.41 -27.47 -3.26
C TYR A 75 3.56 -27.88 -2.08
N THR A 76 3.94 -29.01 -1.48
CA THR A 76 3.39 -29.50 -0.24
C THR A 76 4.53 -29.94 0.68
N SER A 77 4.21 -30.06 1.97
CA SER A 77 5.17 -30.49 2.97
C SER A 77 4.76 -31.82 3.59
N ASN A 78 5.73 -32.72 3.73
CA ASN A 78 5.58 -33.99 4.41
C ASN A 78 6.54 -34.05 5.59
N MET A 79 5.99 -34.21 6.80
CA MET A 79 6.77 -34.26 8.03
C MET A 79 6.88 -35.68 8.57
N THR A 80 8.06 -36.01 9.08
CA THR A 80 8.30 -37.22 9.88
C THR A 80 9.13 -36.84 11.09
N THR A 81 9.06 -37.61 12.18
CA THR A 81 9.86 -37.34 13.38
C THR A 81 10.74 -38.53 13.72
N ASP A 82 11.80 -38.29 14.49
CA ASP A 82 12.61 -39.35 15.11
C ASP A 82 11.98 -39.95 16.39
N SER A 83 10.78 -39.48 16.76
CA SER A 83 10.01 -39.90 17.93
C SER A 83 8.87 -40.84 17.53
N SER A 84 8.62 -41.86 18.36
CA SER A 84 7.49 -42.78 18.14
C SER A 84 6.18 -42.32 18.79
N THR A 85 6.18 -41.17 19.47
CA THR A 85 5.04 -40.68 20.27
C THR A 85 4.67 -39.23 20.01
N VAL A 86 5.49 -38.51 19.25
CA VAL A 86 5.29 -37.08 18.92
C VAL A 86 5.26 -36.97 17.42
N GLU A 87 4.15 -36.49 16.87
CA GLU A 87 4.00 -36.24 15.44
C GLU A 87 4.54 -34.83 15.12
N GLY A 88 4.98 -34.61 13.88
CA GLY A 88 5.54 -33.31 13.48
C GLY A 88 4.52 -32.17 13.63
N GLU A 89 3.25 -32.46 13.33
CA GLU A 89 2.11 -31.54 13.43
C GLU A 89 1.78 -31.10 14.88
N ASP A 90 2.28 -31.83 15.90
CA ASP A 90 2.16 -31.41 17.30
C ASP A 90 3.17 -30.30 17.66
N LEU A 91 4.25 -30.16 16.90
CA LEU A 91 5.37 -29.26 17.18
C LEU A 91 5.40 -28.05 16.25
N ILE A 92 5.15 -28.28 14.95
CA ILE A 92 5.18 -27.24 13.91
C ILE A 92 4.04 -27.44 12.90
N SER A 93 3.54 -26.36 12.33
CA SER A 93 2.79 -26.40 11.06
C SER A 93 3.57 -25.66 9.98
N VAL A 94 3.42 -26.12 8.73
CA VAL A 94 4.21 -25.61 7.60
C VAL A 94 3.29 -25.24 6.45
N SER A 95 3.50 -24.07 5.88
CA SER A 95 2.91 -23.66 4.61
C SER A 95 3.99 -23.35 3.58
N THR A 96 3.70 -23.60 2.31
CA THR A 96 4.63 -23.46 1.19
C THR A 96 4.06 -22.50 0.16
N GLY A 97 4.87 -21.55 -0.30
CA GLY A 97 4.58 -20.64 -1.41
C GLY A 97 5.07 -21.19 -2.76
N THR A 98 4.81 -20.45 -3.83
CA THR A 98 5.22 -20.80 -5.20
C THR A 98 6.72 -20.72 -5.45
N SER A 99 7.46 -20.02 -4.58
CA SER A 99 8.93 -19.93 -4.59
C SER A 99 9.62 -21.02 -3.76
N ALA A 100 8.85 -21.93 -3.16
CA ALA A 100 9.40 -23.02 -2.36
C ALA A 100 10.32 -23.90 -3.21
N VAL A 101 11.38 -24.42 -2.59
CA VAL A 101 12.35 -25.28 -3.26
C VAL A 101 12.26 -26.69 -2.69
N GLU A 102 12.20 -27.68 -3.57
CA GLU A 102 12.21 -29.09 -3.16
C GLU A 102 13.46 -29.42 -2.34
N GLY A 103 13.26 -30.08 -1.21
CA GLY A 103 14.34 -30.33 -0.26
C GLY A 103 13.89 -31.08 0.98
N SER A 104 14.86 -31.60 1.71
CA SER A 104 14.66 -32.22 3.02
C SER A 104 15.43 -31.40 4.06
N TYR A 105 14.72 -30.88 5.04
CA TYR A 105 15.22 -30.01 6.08
C TYR A 105 14.94 -30.64 7.44
N THR A 106 15.88 -30.56 8.36
CA THR A 106 15.69 -31.00 9.75
C THR A 106 15.40 -29.80 10.63
N VAL A 107 14.27 -29.83 11.34
CA VAL A 107 13.80 -28.75 12.21
C VAL A 107 13.63 -29.28 13.62
N LYS A 108 14.11 -28.52 14.60
CA LYS A 108 13.97 -28.86 16.01
C LYS A 108 13.65 -27.61 16.83
N VAL A 109 12.50 -27.63 17.52
CA VAL A 109 12.01 -26.50 18.32
C VAL A 109 12.50 -26.62 19.75
N THR A 110 13.35 -25.67 20.17
CA THR A 110 13.95 -25.66 21.51
C THR A 110 13.17 -24.79 22.47
N ASN A 111 12.81 -23.57 22.04
CA ASN A 111 12.01 -22.60 22.80
C ASN A 111 10.98 -21.95 21.86
N LEU A 112 9.83 -21.57 22.40
CA LEU A 112 8.87 -20.71 21.72
C LEU A 112 9.08 -19.25 22.09
N ALA A 113 8.76 -18.35 21.17
CA ALA A 113 8.71 -16.94 21.46
C ALA A 113 7.56 -16.63 22.43
N GLN A 114 7.79 -15.75 23.40
CA GLN A 114 6.82 -15.35 24.40
C GLN A 114 6.61 -13.83 24.39
N SER A 115 5.36 -13.42 24.61
CA SER A 115 4.97 -12.02 24.74
C SER A 115 5.15 -11.57 26.20
N GLN A 116 5.87 -10.46 26.37
CA GLN A 116 6.16 -9.89 27.68
C GLN A 116 4.88 -9.36 28.36
N LYS A 117 4.76 -9.57 29.67
CA LYS A 117 3.67 -9.04 30.50
C LYS A 117 4.18 -8.31 31.73
N LEU A 118 3.80 -7.05 31.88
CA LEU A 118 4.18 -6.20 33.00
C LEU A 118 2.98 -5.83 33.89
N SER A 119 3.20 -5.70 35.19
CA SER A 119 2.19 -5.39 36.21
C SER A 119 2.53 -4.13 36.99
N SER A 120 1.59 -3.20 37.06
CA SER A 120 1.69 -1.98 37.87
C SER A 120 1.66 -2.27 39.38
N ASN A 121 1.90 -1.21 40.16
CA ASN A 121 1.56 -1.13 41.57
C ASN A 121 0.04 -1.28 41.79
N PRO A 122 -0.40 -1.70 42.99
CA PRO A 122 -1.81 -1.73 43.37
C PRO A 122 -2.37 -0.31 43.52
N PHE A 123 -3.58 -0.10 42.98
CA PHE A 123 -4.38 1.10 43.12
C PHE A 123 -5.66 0.80 43.90
N SER A 124 -6.08 1.74 44.75
CA SER A 124 -7.26 1.61 45.61
C SER A 124 -8.60 1.78 44.86
N SER A 125 -8.58 2.36 43.66
CA SER A 125 -9.76 2.61 42.85
C SER A 125 -9.45 2.54 41.36
N LYS A 126 -10.41 2.04 40.57
CA LYS A 126 -10.32 2.03 39.10
C LYS A 126 -10.71 3.37 38.46
N THR A 127 -11.56 4.14 39.14
CA THR A 127 -12.30 5.29 38.57
C THR A 127 -11.98 6.60 39.28
N SER A 128 -11.22 6.58 40.36
CA SER A 128 -10.78 7.80 41.03
C SER A 128 -9.63 8.43 40.24
N GLU A 129 -9.61 9.75 40.19
CA GLU A 129 -8.53 10.52 39.56
C GLU A 129 -7.19 10.16 40.23
N LEU A 130 -6.16 9.94 39.42
CA LEU A 130 -4.82 9.60 39.89
C LEU A 130 -4.10 10.82 40.52
N GLY A 131 -4.47 12.03 40.12
CA GLY A 131 -3.94 13.29 40.65
C GLY A 131 -2.65 13.75 39.98
N SER A 132 -2.19 14.96 40.34
CA SER A 132 -1.09 15.66 39.68
C SER A 132 0.26 14.96 39.74
N SER A 133 0.45 14.01 40.66
CA SER A 133 1.67 13.22 40.70
C SER A 133 1.78 12.29 39.48
N TYR A 134 0.64 11.84 38.92
CA TYR A 134 0.52 11.01 37.70
C TYR A 134 0.43 11.76 36.40
N ALA A 135 0.48 13.09 36.42
CA ALA A 135 0.48 13.88 35.20
C ALA A 135 1.85 13.88 34.51
N GLY A 136 1.84 13.80 33.18
CA GLY A 136 3.01 13.92 32.29
C GLY A 136 3.05 12.83 31.21
N ASP A 137 4.12 12.83 30.42
CA ASP A 137 4.29 11.92 29.29
C ASP A 137 5.14 10.69 29.63
N ILE A 138 4.74 9.53 29.10
CA ILE A 138 5.58 8.33 28.99
C ILE A 138 5.64 7.87 27.53
N LEU A 139 6.69 7.14 27.17
CA LEU A 139 6.80 6.49 25.88
C LEU A 139 6.60 4.99 26.05
N ILE A 140 5.73 4.42 25.21
CA ILE A 140 5.47 2.98 25.10
C ILE A 140 5.86 2.59 23.68
N ASN A 141 6.94 1.80 23.54
CA ASN A 141 7.49 1.41 22.23
C ASN A 141 7.69 2.60 21.28
N GLY A 142 8.17 3.73 21.80
CA GLY A 142 8.39 4.97 21.03
C GLY A 142 7.16 5.88 20.90
N ASN A 143 5.96 5.38 21.17
CA ASN A 143 4.71 6.14 21.11
C ASN A 143 4.43 6.90 22.41
N VAL A 144 4.04 8.18 22.32
CA VAL A 144 3.79 9.01 23.51
C VAL A 144 2.38 8.80 24.06
N LEU A 145 2.33 8.50 25.35
CA LEU A 145 1.13 8.56 26.17
C LEU A 145 1.20 9.76 27.11
N THR A 146 0.31 10.72 26.91
CA THR A 146 0.07 11.80 27.87
C THR A 146 -0.95 11.36 28.91
N ILE A 147 -0.60 11.52 30.19
CA ILE A 147 -1.46 11.24 31.33
C ILE A 147 -1.80 12.57 32.02
N ASN A 148 -3.09 12.81 32.26
CA ASN A 148 -3.57 14.00 32.95
C ASN A 148 -3.82 13.72 34.43
N ALA A 149 -3.77 14.78 35.24
CA ALA A 149 -4.07 14.69 36.67
C ALA A 149 -5.50 14.19 36.97
N SER A 150 -6.44 14.43 36.05
CA SER A 150 -7.83 14.00 36.12
C SER A 150 -8.07 12.56 35.68
N ASP A 151 -7.07 11.90 35.07
CA ASP A 151 -7.27 10.56 34.52
C ASP A 151 -7.39 9.53 35.65
N SER A 152 -8.28 8.56 35.47
CA SER A 152 -8.37 7.36 36.30
C SER A 152 -7.57 6.19 35.73
N LEU A 153 -7.45 5.10 36.49
CA LEU A 153 -6.76 3.89 36.00
C LEU A 153 -7.41 3.29 34.74
N ILE A 154 -8.74 3.42 34.60
CA ILE A 154 -9.47 3.00 33.40
C ILE A 154 -9.19 3.93 32.22
N ASP A 155 -9.07 5.23 32.46
CA ASP A 155 -8.75 6.20 31.40
C ASP A 155 -7.34 5.93 30.86
N VAL A 156 -6.35 5.74 31.74
CA VAL A 156 -4.98 5.35 31.33
C VAL A 156 -4.98 4.03 30.56
N CYS A 157 -5.72 3.01 31.02
CA CYS A 157 -5.86 1.74 30.31
C CYS A 157 -6.46 1.94 28.90
N SER A 158 -7.47 2.81 28.78
CA SER A 158 -8.12 3.09 27.51
C SER A 158 -7.21 3.87 26.58
N SER A 159 -6.48 4.86 27.10
CA SER A 159 -5.51 5.65 26.34
C SER A 159 -4.37 4.80 25.79
N ILE A 160 -3.84 3.84 26.57
CA ILE A 160 -2.83 2.88 26.06
C ILE A 160 -3.42 2.02 24.95
N ASN A 161 -4.62 1.47 25.12
CA ASN A 161 -5.26 0.67 24.08
C ASN A 161 -5.58 1.50 22.82
N SER A 162 -5.90 2.78 22.95
CA SER A 162 -6.08 3.69 21.82
C SER A 162 -4.77 3.98 21.09
N LEU A 163 -3.65 4.09 21.80
CA LEU A 163 -2.31 4.19 21.20
C LEU A 163 -1.91 2.92 20.43
N ASN A 164 -2.59 1.80 20.67
CA ASN A 164 -2.38 0.55 19.96
C ASN A 164 -3.29 0.41 18.72
N THR A 165 -3.72 1.52 18.13
CA THR A 165 -4.56 1.56 16.93
C THR A 165 -4.01 2.58 15.93
N GLY A 166 -4.36 2.45 14.64
CA GLY A 166 -3.89 3.37 13.59
C GLY A 166 -2.73 2.81 12.77
N THR A 167 -1.98 3.69 12.11
CA THR A 167 -0.86 3.34 11.21
C THR A 167 0.46 3.08 11.91
N ASP A 168 0.61 3.53 13.16
CA ASP A 168 1.78 3.30 14.01
C ASP A 168 1.31 2.81 15.40
N PRO A 169 0.79 1.57 15.49
CA PRO A 169 0.30 1.04 16.75
C PRO A 169 1.45 0.80 17.74
N SER A 170 1.24 1.16 19.01
CA SER A 170 2.25 0.94 20.07
C SER A 170 2.65 -0.53 20.29
N GLY A 171 1.91 -1.52 19.79
CA GLY A 171 2.17 -2.95 19.98
C GLY A 171 1.93 -3.42 21.41
N VAL A 172 1.15 -2.67 22.20
CA VAL A 172 0.93 -2.96 23.63
C VAL A 172 -0.54 -2.86 23.99
N THR A 173 -1.09 -3.96 24.50
CA THR A 173 -2.44 -4.02 25.07
C THR A 173 -2.42 -3.88 26.60
N ALA A 174 -3.24 -2.98 27.12
CA ALA A 174 -3.42 -2.75 28.54
C ALA A 174 -4.76 -3.33 29.07
N THR A 175 -4.76 -3.85 30.29
CA THR A 175 -5.97 -4.35 30.98
C THR A 175 -5.91 -4.10 32.48
N VAL A 176 -7.02 -3.64 33.07
CA VAL A 176 -7.14 -3.50 34.54
C VAL A 176 -7.64 -4.79 35.18
N VAL A 177 -6.78 -5.46 35.93
CA VAL A 177 -7.07 -6.70 36.68
C VAL A 177 -7.33 -6.39 38.16
N THR A 178 -8.32 -7.07 38.76
CA THR A 178 -8.64 -6.97 40.19
C THR A 178 -8.04 -8.16 40.94
N TYR A 179 -7.15 -7.91 41.90
CA TYR A 179 -6.54 -8.95 42.74
C TYR A 179 -7.16 -9.06 44.14
N GLY A 180 -7.95 -8.07 44.56
CA GLY A 180 -8.64 -8.04 45.86
C GLY A 180 -9.51 -6.79 46.03
N THR A 181 -10.03 -6.58 47.25
CA THR A 181 -10.71 -5.32 47.61
C THR A 181 -9.68 -4.18 47.61
N ASP A 182 -9.95 -3.12 46.85
CA ASP A 182 -9.05 -1.96 46.69
C ASP A 182 -7.62 -2.32 46.21
N ASP A 183 -7.48 -3.43 45.46
CA ASP A 183 -6.24 -3.82 44.76
C ASP A 183 -6.54 -4.01 43.27
N TYR A 184 -6.37 -2.93 42.51
CA TYR A 184 -6.51 -2.88 41.06
C TYR A 184 -5.15 -2.63 40.43
N ARG A 185 -4.81 -3.37 39.37
CA ARG A 185 -3.52 -3.26 38.69
C ARG A 185 -3.70 -3.18 37.20
N LEU A 186 -2.90 -2.33 36.57
CA LEU A 186 -2.78 -2.22 35.13
C LEU A 186 -1.75 -3.24 34.65
N ILE A 187 -2.20 -4.16 33.80
CA ILE A 187 -1.36 -5.16 33.16
C ILE A 187 -1.11 -4.71 31.72
N LEU A 188 0.15 -4.61 31.34
CA LEU A 188 0.57 -4.37 29.96
C LEU A 188 1.00 -5.70 29.36
N THR A 189 0.56 -5.99 28.15
CA THR A 189 0.92 -7.18 27.37
C THR A 189 1.46 -6.70 26.03
N SER A 190 2.64 -7.16 25.64
CA SER A 190 3.12 -6.94 24.26
C SER A 190 2.24 -7.74 23.32
N ASP A 191 1.82 -7.15 22.21
CA ASP A 191 1.04 -7.89 21.20
C ASP A 191 1.96 -8.84 20.43
N ASP A 192 3.23 -8.46 20.31
CA ASP A 192 4.27 -9.28 19.69
C ASP A 192 4.99 -10.14 20.73
N THR A 193 5.57 -11.23 20.25
CA THR A 193 6.49 -12.06 21.04
C THR A 193 7.94 -11.61 20.83
N GLY A 194 8.85 -12.13 21.64
CA GLY A 194 10.28 -11.86 21.50
C GLY A 194 10.86 -11.06 22.66
N THR A 195 12.18 -10.93 22.66
CA THR A 195 12.97 -10.29 23.72
C THR A 195 12.82 -8.77 23.77
N ASP A 196 12.44 -8.13 22.66
CA ASP A 196 12.19 -6.69 22.60
C ASP A 196 11.02 -6.25 23.49
N GLY A 197 9.97 -7.09 23.57
CA GLY A 197 8.88 -6.97 24.54
C GLY A 197 8.21 -5.59 24.58
N ILE A 198 8.25 -4.94 25.74
CA ILE A 198 7.65 -3.62 26.02
C ILE A 198 8.74 -2.65 26.47
N SER A 199 9.05 -1.67 25.63
CA SER A 199 9.91 -0.54 25.98
C SER A 199 9.08 0.56 26.67
N LEU A 200 9.39 0.85 27.93
CA LEU A 200 8.76 1.91 28.72
C LEU A 200 9.80 2.95 29.13
N LEU A 201 9.68 4.16 28.59
CA LEU A 201 10.58 5.27 28.90
C LEU A 201 9.79 6.45 29.47
N ASN A 202 10.42 7.27 30.31
CA ASN A 202 9.79 8.52 30.75
C ASN A 202 9.92 9.57 29.63
N GLY A 203 8.83 10.28 29.33
CA GLY A 203 8.84 11.43 28.41
C GLY A 203 9.05 12.76 29.13
N ALA A 204 8.84 12.76 30.45
CA ALA A 204 9.00 13.90 31.32
C ALA A 204 10.09 13.71 32.38
N SER A 205 10.43 14.82 33.04
CA SER A 205 11.38 14.81 34.17
C SER A 205 10.87 14.06 35.41
N THR A 206 9.62 13.63 35.40
CA THR A 206 8.98 12.81 36.44
C THR A 206 9.19 11.32 36.13
N ASN A 207 9.49 10.52 37.15
CA ASN A 207 9.69 9.06 37.04
C ASN A 207 8.34 8.32 36.99
N LEU A 208 7.49 8.63 36.01
CA LEU A 208 6.14 8.09 35.90
C LEU A 208 6.13 6.58 35.71
N VAL A 209 7.00 6.04 34.86
CA VAL A 209 7.07 4.59 34.58
C VAL A 209 7.36 3.81 35.87
N GLN A 210 8.29 4.32 36.68
CA GLN A 210 8.63 3.74 37.97
C GLN A 210 7.53 3.94 39.01
N ARG A 211 6.82 5.07 38.96
CA ARG A 211 5.72 5.37 39.89
C ARG A 211 4.49 4.51 39.64
N PHE A 212 4.18 4.21 38.39
CA PHE A 212 3.22 3.15 38.04
C PHE A 212 3.70 1.76 38.49
N GLY A 213 5.00 1.57 38.73
CA GLY A 213 5.54 0.34 39.30
C GLY A 213 5.91 -0.74 38.28
N TRP A 214 6.01 -0.39 37.00
CA TRP A 214 6.46 -1.30 35.94
C TRP A 214 7.99 -1.49 35.95
N LYS A 215 8.73 -0.43 36.30
CA LYS A 215 10.19 -0.40 36.38
C LYS A 215 10.68 0.00 37.77
N ASP A 216 11.80 -0.56 38.23
CA ASP A 216 12.37 -0.28 39.55
C ASP A 216 12.83 1.18 39.70
N ASN A 217 13.01 1.62 40.94
CA ASN A 217 13.56 2.93 41.28
C ASN A 217 15.08 2.87 41.55
N GLU A 218 15.76 1.83 41.05
CA GLU A 218 17.20 1.64 41.22
C GLU A 218 18.00 2.50 40.23
N THR A 219 19.33 2.43 40.32
CA THR A 219 20.18 3.15 39.35
C THR A 219 19.94 2.58 37.94
N ALA A 220 19.61 3.47 36.99
CA ALA A 220 19.39 3.10 35.60
C ALA A 220 20.59 2.35 35.00
N VAL A 221 20.30 1.35 34.18
CA VAL A 221 21.25 0.56 33.40
C VAL A 221 21.33 1.07 31.97
N ILE A 222 22.44 0.80 31.28
CA ILE A 222 22.58 1.15 29.86
C ILE A 222 21.75 0.16 29.05
N LYS A 223 20.78 0.67 28.28
CA LYS A 223 19.91 -0.14 27.40
C LYS A 223 20.71 -0.63 26.19
N ASN A 224 21.22 0.31 25.37
CA ASN A 224 21.99 0.00 24.17
C ASN A 224 23.50 0.20 24.46
N SER A 225 24.13 -0.79 25.09
CA SER A 225 25.57 -0.72 25.42
C SER A 225 26.45 -1.02 24.21
N ILE A 226 27.55 -0.26 24.06
CA ILE A 226 28.63 -0.55 23.10
C ILE A 226 29.96 -0.70 23.84
N THR A 227 31.01 -1.11 23.12
CA THR A 227 32.34 -1.27 23.72
C THR A 227 32.83 0.04 24.33
N ASN A 228 32.81 0.14 25.67
CA ASN A 228 33.18 1.34 26.41
C ASN A 228 32.35 2.59 26.04
N GLY A 229 31.05 2.42 25.80
CA GLY A 229 30.14 3.51 25.43
C GLY A 229 28.66 3.12 25.52
N ALA A 230 27.78 3.99 25.03
CA ALA A 230 26.35 3.74 24.90
C ALA A 230 25.75 4.39 23.64
N GLN A 231 24.59 3.91 23.20
CA GLN A 231 23.82 4.45 22.08
C GLN A 231 22.38 4.78 22.48
N SER A 232 21.76 5.74 21.79
CA SER A 232 20.33 6.03 21.91
C SER A 232 19.48 5.00 21.17
N ASP A 233 18.15 5.05 21.36
CA ASP A 233 17.19 4.40 20.46
C ASP A 233 17.23 5.03 19.05
N ARG A 234 16.48 4.46 18.11
CA ARG A 234 16.41 4.91 16.70
C ARG A 234 15.56 6.16 16.57
N PHE A 235 16.00 7.09 15.73
CA PHE A 235 15.25 8.30 15.38
C PHE A 235 15.18 8.46 13.86
N ALA A 236 14.08 9.02 13.37
CA ALA A 236 13.86 9.20 11.94
C ALA A 236 14.79 10.26 11.31
N ARG A 237 15.18 11.29 12.07
CA ARG A 237 15.98 12.42 11.54
C ARG A 237 17.00 12.92 12.57
N PRO A 238 18.18 13.41 12.15
CA PRO A 238 19.22 13.85 13.08
C PRO A 238 19.19 15.35 13.42
N ASN A 239 18.52 16.17 12.58
CA ASN A 239 18.50 17.63 12.64
C ASN A 239 17.16 18.22 13.10
N GLU A 240 16.27 17.37 13.65
CA GLU A 240 14.98 17.79 14.18
C GLU A 240 14.97 17.66 15.69
N ALA A 241 14.28 18.56 16.39
CA ALA A 241 14.23 18.56 17.85
C ALA A 241 13.62 17.24 18.37
N VAL A 242 14.24 16.64 19.39
CA VAL A 242 13.84 15.32 19.91
C VAL A 242 12.39 15.31 20.37
N LYS A 243 11.88 16.40 20.94
CA LYS A 243 10.47 16.55 21.29
C LYS A 243 9.54 16.32 20.09
N THR A 244 9.85 16.93 18.95
CA THR A 244 9.02 16.80 17.74
C THR A 244 9.12 15.38 17.18
N LEU A 245 10.34 14.82 17.14
CA LEU A 245 10.59 13.46 16.69
C LEU A 245 9.83 12.41 17.50
N LEU A 246 9.73 12.61 18.81
CA LEU A 246 9.04 11.70 19.72
C LEU A 246 7.56 12.06 19.92
N GLY A 247 7.07 13.19 19.41
CA GLY A 247 5.68 13.64 19.65
C GLY A 247 5.38 14.06 21.09
N LEU A 248 6.37 14.48 21.87
CA LEU A 248 6.19 14.87 23.28
C LEU A 248 5.36 16.15 23.43
N SER A 249 4.53 16.23 24.46
CA SER A 249 3.65 17.37 24.74
C SER A 249 4.42 18.63 25.16
N THR A 250 3.78 19.80 25.00
CA THR A 250 4.39 21.11 25.28
C THR A 250 4.65 21.31 26.77
N GLY A 251 5.94 21.35 27.14
CA GLY A 251 6.40 21.61 28.52
C GLY A 251 6.80 20.36 29.29
N GLU A 252 6.48 19.18 28.77
CA GLU A 252 6.82 17.91 29.40
C GLU A 252 8.19 17.36 28.96
N ALA A 253 8.69 17.74 27.78
CA ALA A 253 9.99 17.26 27.30
C ALA A 253 11.15 17.59 28.26
N SER A 254 11.82 16.53 28.73
CA SER A 254 12.90 16.57 29.71
C SER A 254 13.99 17.59 29.36
N THR A 255 14.21 18.53 30.28
CA THR A 255 15.23 19.59 30.15
C THR A 255 16.01 19.71 31.45
N GLY A 256 17.33 19.79 31.35
CA GLY A 256 18.18 19.98 32.52
C GLY A 256 19.64 19.58 32.32
N THR A 257 20.35 19.52 33.43
CA THR A 257 21.77 19.13 33.47
C THR A 257 21.88 17.69 33.94
N LEU A 258 22.52 16.86 33.12
CA LEU A 258 22.90 15.48 33.44
C LEU A 258 24.41 15.38 33.60
N THR A 259 24.91 14.25 34.09
CA THR A 259 26.36 14.05 34.27
C THR A 259 26.87 12.88 33.44
N ILE A 260 27.90 13.12 32.62
CA ILE A 260 28.61 12.12 31.82
C ILE A 260 30.05 12.06 32.32
N ALA A 261 30.51 10.87 32.75
CA ALA A 261 31.86 10.65 33.30
C ALA A 261 32.26 11.64 34.42
N GLY A 262 31.29 12.10 35.22
CA GLY A 262 31.50 13.08 36.29
C GLY A 262 31.47 14.55 35.87
N THR A 263 31.26 14.85 34.58
CA THR A 263 31.13 16.21 34.05
C THR A 263 29.68 16.55 33.71
N ALA A 264 29.23 17.75 34.09
CA ALA A 264 27.89 18.24 33.83
C ALA A 264 27.70 18.65 32.36
N VAL A 265 26.59 18.22 31.74
CA VAL A 265 26.16 18.57 30.37
C VAL A 265 24.70 18.99 30.42
N THR A 266 24.38 20.13 29.81
CA THR A 266 23.00 20.65 29.77
C THR A 266 22.36 20.30 28.44
N ILE A 267 21.21 19.63 28.50
CA ILE A 267 20.43 19.19 27.34
C ILE A 267 18.99 19.67 27.49
N ASN A 268 18.40 20.09 26.37
CA ASN A 268 17.00 20.50 26.27
C ASN A 268 16.33 19.77 25.10
N LEU A 269 15.59 18.70 25.38
CA LEU A 269 14.93 17.91 24.35
C LEU A 269 13.81 18.67 23.63
N SER A 270 13.30 19.77 24.21
CA SER A 270 12.29 20.61 23.56
C SER A 270 12.82 21.38 22.35
N THR A 271 14.13 21.64 22.31
CA THR A 271 14.74 22.53 21.29
C THR A 271 15.93 21.92 20.59
N MET A 272 16.59 20.91 21.17
CA MET A 272 17.81 20.32 20.63
C MET A 272 17.49 19.09 19.79
N SER A 273 18.14 19.00 18.63
CA SER A 273 18.22 17.80 17.79
C SER A 273 19.30 16.82 18.26
N LEU A 274 19.40 15.64 17.64
CA LEU A 274 20.49 14.71 17.94
C LEU A 274 21.87 15.32 17.66
N ASN A 275 22.00 16.09 16.58
CA ASN A 275 23.24 16.80 16.27
C ASN A 275 23.58 17.88 17.31
N ASP A 276 22.58 18.63 17.78
CA ASP A 276 22.79 19.63 18.85
C ASP A 276 23.22 18.96 20.16
N ILE A 277 22.64 17.80 20.49
CA ILE A 277 23.01 17.02 21.69
C ILE A 277 24.43 16.48 21.58
N LYS A 278 24.79 15.93 20.42
CA LYS A 278 26.16 15.49 20.09
C LYS A 278 27.16 16.63 20.30
N ASP A 279 26.86 17.81 19.77
CA ASP A 279 27.72 18.98 19.91
C ASP A 279 27.80 19.45 21.37
N ALA A 280 26.69 19.49 22.11
CA ALA A 280 26.68 19.83 23.52
C ALA A 280 27.56 18.91 24.39
N ILE A 281 27.59 17.61 24.08
CA ILE A 281 28.44 16.63 24.78
C ILE A 281 29.92 16.85 24.43
N ASN A 282 30.24 17.06 23.16
CA ASN A 282 31.61 17.29 22.71
C ASN A 282 32.18 18.62 23.21
N ASP A 283 31.37 19.68 23.23
CA ASP A 283 31.73 21.01 23.73
C ASP A 283 32.00 21.02 25.23
N ALA A 284 31.44 20.08 25.99
CA ALA A 284 31.76 19.89 27.41
C ALA A 284 33.20 19.40 27.66
N ALA A 285 33.96 19.05 26.60
CA ALA A 285 35.37 18.69 26.62
C ALA A 285 35.73 17.61 27.66
N ILE A 286 34.87 16.60 27.77
CA ILE A 286 35.01 15.50 28.72
C ILE A 286 36.21 14.63 28.34
N THR A 287 37.13 14.40 29.29
CA THR A 287 38.38 13.69 28.98
C THR A 287 38.12 12.25 28.55
N GLY A 288 38.45 11.93 27.30
CA GLY A 288 38.35 10.58 26.74
C GLY A 288 36.97 10.17 26.27
N VAL A 289 36.00 11.10 26.23
CA VAL A 289 34.62 10.86 25.76
C VAL A 289 34.38 11.63 24.46
N THR A 290 33.71 10.99 23.51
CA THR A 290 33.31 11.59 22.22
C THR A 290 31.88 11.19 21.87
N ALA A 291 31.09 12.11 21.34
CA ALA A 291 29.76 11.84 20.83
C ALA A 291 29.71 11.96 19.29
N SER A 292 28.94 11.09 18.64
CA SER A 292 28.68 11.11 17.19
C SER A 292 27.23 10.74 16.89
N VAL A 293 26.69 11.19 15.75
CA VAL A 293 25.42 10.67 15.24
C VAL A 293 25.75 9.70 14.11
N ILE A 294 25.26 8.47 14.22
CA ILE A 294 25.43 7.42 13.22
C ILE A 294 24.11 7.18 12.48
N SER A 295 24.18 6.86 11.19
CA SER A 295 23.03 6.40 10.41
C SER A 295 23.08 4.87 10.23
N GLN A 296 21.90 4.25 10.20
CA GLN A 296 21.70 2.83 9.93
C GLN A 296 20.52 2.70 8.98
N THR A 297 20.72 2.03 7.84
CA THR A 297 19.63 1.70 6.92
C THR A 297 19.23 0.24 7.12
N GLU A 298 17.96 0.00 7.40
CA GLU A 298 17.36 -1.33 7.57
C GLU A 298 16.02 -1.31 6.83
N ASP A 299 15.77 -2.33 6.00
CA ASP A 299 14.57 -2.46 5.17
C ASP A 299 14.23 -1.20 4.35
N GLY A 300 15.26 -0.54 3.82
CA GLY A 300 15.13 0.69 3.03
C GLY A 300 14.86 1.96 3.84
N THR A 301 14.66 1.86 5.15
CA THR A 301 14.46 3.02 6.03
C THR A 301 15.76 3.39 6.74
N THR A 302 16.16 4.67 6.65
CA THR A 302 17.36 5.18 7.32
C THR A 302 17.00 5.77 8.69
N TYR A 303 17.62 5.24 9.73
CA TYR A 303 17.50 5.69 11.11
C TYR A 303 18.80 6.31 11.60
N TYR A 304 18.69 7.15 12.63
CA TYR A 304 19.81 7.84 13.26
C TYR A 304 19.88 7.48 14.73
N ARG A 305 21.11 7.33 15.26
CA ARG A 305 21.36 7.12 16.70
C ARG A 305 22.45 8.07 17.19
N LEU A 306 22.28 8.60 18.39
CA LEU A 306 23.35 9.27 19.14
C LEU A 306 24.24 8.20 19.78
N GLN A 307 25.52 8.22 19.48
CA GLN A 307 26.54 7.35 20.05
C GLN A 307 27.46 8.16 20.96
N ILE A 308 27.71 7.65 22.17
CA ILE A 308 28.63 8.21 23.16
C ILE A 308 29.72 7.17 23.47
N ASP A 309 30.94 7.44 23.04
CA ASP A 309 32.11 6.61 23.28
C ASP A 309 32.93 7.12 24.46
N GLY A 310 33.67 6.22 25.11
CA GLY A 310 34.69 6.56 26.11
C GLY A 310 34.27 6.44 27.57
N THR A 311 32.97 6.23 27.85
CA THR A 311 32.44 6.11 29.21
C THR A 311 31.19 5.25 29.27
N GLN A 312 30.96 4.61 30.41
CA GLN A 312 29.71 3.94 30.77
C GLN A 312 29.14 4.50 32.09
N THR A 313 29.62 5.67 32.53
CA THR A 313 29.19 6.32 33.77
C THR A 313 28.29 7.50 33.44
N PHE A 314 27.00 7.32 33.70
CA PHE A 314 25.94 8.29 33.44
C PHE A 314 25.13 8.55 34.71
N VAL A 315 24.70 9.78 34.94
CA VAL A 315 23.73 10.16 35.98
C VAL A 315 22.68 11.05 35.34
N ASP A 316 21.43 10.62 35.39
CA ASP A 316 20.31 11.23 34.66
C ASP A 316 19.11 11.53 35.58
N GLU A 317 19.24 12.56 36.41
CA GLU A 317 18.18 12.96 37.36
C GLU A 317 16.94 13.58 36.67
N LYS A 318 17.01 13.80 35.36
CA LYS A 318 15.95 14.45 34.56
C LYS A 318 15.36 13.54 33.49
N ASN A 319 15.69 12.25 33.50
CA ASN A 319 15.26 11.26 32.51
C ASN A 319 15.63 11.60 31.06
N ILE A 320 16.61 12.47 30.79
CA ILE A 320 16.97 12.86 29.43
C ILE A 320 17.57 11.67 28.67
N LEU A 321 18.53 10.96 29.27
CA LEU A 321 19.14 9.77 28.69
C LEU A 321 18.16 8.59 28.68
N ASN A 322 17.21 8.55 29.63
CA ASN A 322 16.11 7.59 29.60
C ASN A 322 15.15 7.86 28.44
N THR A 323 14.70 9.10 28.22
CA THR A 323 13.86 9.49 27.08
C THR A 323 14.54 9.19 25.75
N LEU A 324 15.87 9.37 25.65
CA LEU A 324 16.65 9.03 24.45
C LEU A 324 16.86 7.52 24.26
N GLY A 325 16.45 6.67 25.22
CA GLY A 325 16.69 5.22 25.16
C GLY A 325 18.14 4.80 25.38
N ILE A 326 18.98 5.67 25.95
CA ILE A 326 20.36 5.33 26.34
C ILE A 326 20.33 4.53 27.65
N LEU A 327 19.50 4.98 28.60
CA LEU A 327 19.33 4.36 29.90
C LEU A 327 17.93 3.76 30.04
N ASP A 328 17.82 2.65 30.75
CA ASP A 328 16.55 2.06 31.17
C ASP A 328 16.66 1.52 32.61
N HIS A 329 15.55 1.09 33.18
CA HIS A 329 15.47 0.50 34.51
C HIS A 329 15.02 -0.97 34.37
N ASN A 330 15.29 -1.79 35.39
CA ASN A 330 14.88 -3.19 35.34
C ASN A 330 13.45 -3.36 35.88
N SER A 331 12.86 -4.52 35.65
CA SER A 331 11.53 -4.90 36.17
C SER A 331 11.66 -5.93 37.30
N THR A 332 12.56 -5.68 38.26
CA THR A 332 12.78 -6.62 39.38
C THR A 332 11.53 -6.78 40.25
N ASP A 333 11.39 -7.96 40.84
CA ASP A 333 10.32 -8.27 41.76
C ASP A 333 10.19 -7.27 42.92
N VAL A 334 8.96 -7.00 43.35
CA VAL A 334 8.64 -6.18 44.53
C VAL A 334 8.55 -7.08 45.76
N THR A 335 9.35 -6.75 46.77
CA THR A 335 9.31 -7.32 48.11
C THR A 335 8.53 -6.40 49.04
N GLY A 336 8.16 -6.85 50.23
CA GLY A 336 7.42 -6.00 51.17
C GLY A 336 7.24 -6.63 52.54
N VAL A 337 6.62 -5.90 53.45
CA VAL A 337 6.26 -6.34 54.80
C VAL A 337 4.78 -6.07 55.08
N VAL A 338 4.17 -6.87 55.94
CA VAL A 338 2.75 -6.79 56.29
C VAL A 338 2.54 -6.89 57.79
N SER A 339 1.53 -6.17 58.30
CA SER A 339 1.17 -6.17 59.71
C SER A 339 0.79 -7.58 60.19
N GLY A 340 1.03 -7.86 61.47
CA GLY A 340 0.71 -9.16 62.06
C GLY A 340 -0.80 -9.37 62.11
N ASN A 341 -1.52 -8.32 62.51
CA ASN A 341 -2.94 -8.36 62.82
C ASN A 341 -3.81 -7.72 61.75
N SER A 342 -4.98 -8.34 61.56
CA SER A 342 -6.09 -7.80 60.79
C SER A 342 -6.88 -6.84 61.67
N MET A 343 -6.91 -5.58 61.28
CA MET A 343 -7.64 -4.54 62.00
C MET A 343 -9.08 -4.47 61.51
N THR A 344 -10.02 -4.23 62.42
CA THR A 344 -11.44 -4.08 62.12
C THR A 344 -12.01 -2.79 62.71
N SER A 345 -13.15 -2.34 62.19
CA SER A 345 -13.99 -1.27 62.71
C SER A 345 -15.42 -1.79 62.71
N GLU A 346 -16.07 -1.85 63.88
CA GLU A 346 -17.41 -2.46 64.05
C GLU A 346 -17.49 -3.90 63.51
N GLY A 347 -16.38 -4.65 63.56
CA GLY A 347 -16.28 -6.02 63.06
C GLY A 347 -16.13 -6.19 61.54
N ALA A 348 -16.05 -5.10 60.76
CA ALA A 348 -15.65 -5.13 59.35
C ALA A 348 -14.16 -4.78 59.22
N TYR A 349 -13.45 -5.36 58.24
CA TYR A 349 -12.05 -4.99 58.00
C TYR A 349 -11.92 -3.50 57.69
N ILE A 350 -10.88 -2.87 58.24
CA ILE A 350 -10.62 -1.45 57.98
C ILE A 350 -10.35 -1.21 56.49
N THR A 351 -10.61 0.01 56.06
CA THR A 351 -10.25 0.56 54.74
C THR A 351 -9.39 1.81 54.94
N SER A 352 -8.81 2.35 53.87
CA SER A 352 -8.06 3.61 53.93
C SER A 352 -8.88 4.78 54.50
N THR A 353 -10.20 4.79 54.31
CA THR A 353 -11.11 5.85 54.79
C THR A 353 -11.57 5.68 56.23
N THR A 354 -11.23 4.56 56.88
CA THR A 354 -11.60 4.32 58.29
C THR A 354 -10.88 5.32 59.19
N LEU A 355 -11.59 5.93 60.14
CA LEU A 355 -10.96 6.80 61.15
C LEU A 355 -10.14 5.94 62.13
N LEU A 356 -8.94 6.38 62.49
CA LEU A 356 -8.10 5.65 63.46
C LEU A 356 -8.79 5.51 64.82
N THR A 357 -9.66 6.46 65.19
CA THR A 357 -10.46 6.44 66.42
C THR A 357 -11.61 5.44 66.40
N ASP A 358 -11.99 4.94 65.23
CA ASP A 358 -13.11 3.99 65.06
C ASP A 358 -12.62 2.54 64.98
N ILE A 359 -11.30 2.32 64.94
CA ILE A 359 -10.70 0.99 64.91
C ILE A 359 -10.99 0.26 66.22
N ASP A 360 -11.49 -0.98 66.09
CA ASP A 360 -11.81 -1.85 67.21
C ASP A 360 -10.57 -2.04 68.11
N GLY A 361 -10.72 -1.71 69.40
CA GLY A 361 -9.62 -1.66 70.37
C GLY A 361 -9.23 -0.24 70.79
N TYR A 362 -9.52 0.77 69.97
CA TYR A 362 -9.37 2.18 70.29
C TYR A 362 -10.63 2.73 70.98
N ASN A 363 -10.68 2.69 72.31
CA ASN A 363 -11.92 2.98 73.06
C ASN A 363 -12.20 4.48 73.26
N THR A 364 -11.20 5.29 73.61
CA THR A 364 -11.38 6.74 73.81
C THR A 364 -10.20 7.56 73.30
N PHE A 365 -10.50 8.62 72.54
CA PHE A 365 -9.48 9.58 72.07
C PHE A 365 -9.04 10.53 73.17
N THR A 366 -7.73 10.60 73.40
CA THR A 366 -7.09 11.58 74.29
C THR A 366 -6.11 12.46 73.50
N THR A 367 -6.13 13.77 73.76
CA THR A 367 -5.16 14.69 73.14
C THR A 367 -3.73 14.30 73.50
N GLY A 368 -2.92 14.01 72.50
CA GLY A 368 -1.54 13.57 72.65
C GLY A 368 -1.31 12.06 72.46
N ASP A 369 -2.33 11.31 72.03
CA ASP A 369 -2.16 9.94 71.52
C ASP A 369 -1.42 9.97 70.17
N TYR A 370 -0.51 9.01 69.94
CA TYR A 370 0.28 8.92 68.70
C TYR A 370 0.64 7.48 68.32
N ILE A 371 1.02 7.26 67.06
CA ILE A 371 1.62 6.03 66.54
C ILE A 371 3.10 6.32 66.26
N ARG A 372 3.99 5.53 66.84
CA ARG A 372 5.43 5.59 66.61
C ARG A 372 5.82 4.71 65.43
N LEU A 373 6.45 5.31 64.43
CA LEU A 373 7.05 4.65 63.27
C LEU A 373 8.55 4.44 63.53
N SER A 374 9.07 3.23 63.37
CA SER A 374 10.49 2.92 63.55
C SER A 374 10.95 1.73 62.70
N GLY A 375 12.26 1.59 62.46
CA GLY A 375 12.81 0.49 61.65
C GLY A 375 13.81 0.97 60.60
N THR A 376 13.86 0.31 59.46
CA THR A 376 14.75 0.67 58.33
C THR A 376 13.99 0.92 57.04
N ASP A 377 14.39 1.98 56.33
CA ASP A 377 13.90 2.31 54.98
C ASP A 377 14.46 1.34 53.92
N THR A 378 14.07 1.53 52.65
CA THR A 378 14.47 0.68 51.52
C THR A 378 15.99 0.70 51.25
N SER A 379 16.68 1.79 51.62
CA SER A 379 18.14 1.92 51.52
C SER A 379 18.89 1.32 52.71
N GLY A 380 18.17 0.83 53.73
CA GLY A 380 18.72 0.35 54.99
C GLY A 380 19.03 1.45 56.02
N GLY A 381 18.62 2.69 55.74
CA GLY A 381 18.70 3.83 56.66
C GLY A 381 17.69 3.70 57.81
N THR A 382 17.99 4.27 58.98
CA THR A 382 17.08 4.20 60.14
C THR A 382 16.00 5.29 60.07
N VAL A 383 14.74 4.90 60.21
CA VAL A 383 13.59 5.83 60.22
C VAL A 383 13.69 6.83 61.37
N GLY A 384 13.38 8.11 61.09
CA GLY A 384 13.56 9.22 62.05
C GLY A 384 15.02 9.67 62.23
N GLY A 385 15.96 9.10 61.47
CA GLY A 385 17.37 9.45 61.52
C GLY A 385 17.98 9.20 62.90
N ALA A 386 18.51 10.24 63.54
CA ALA A 386 19.25 10.11 64.80
C ALA A 386 18.39 9.68 66.01
N THR A 387 17.07 9.91 65.99
CA THR A 387 16.16 9.48 67.06
C THR A 387 15.76 8.02 66.94
N GLY A 388 15.81 7.45 65.73
CA GLY A 388 15.42 6.08 65.43
C GLY A 388 13.90 5.84 65.37
N TYR A 389 13.10 6.90 65.43
CA TYR A 389 11.64 6.85 65.31
C TYR A 389 11.03 8.21 64.97
N VAL A 390 9.77 8.19 64.50
CA VAL A 390 8.90 9.35 64.27
C VAL A 390 7.54 9.12 64.91
N ASP A 391 6.99 10.12 65.59
CA ASP A 391 5.70 10.03 66.29
C ASP A 391 4.59 10.72 65.45
N PHE A 392 3.69 9.93 64.88
CA PHE A 392 2.51 10.38 64.14
C PHE A 392 1.34 10.65 65.08
N SER A 393 0.95 11.91 65.25
CA SER A 393 -0.10 12.30 66.20
C SER A 393 -1.50 11.95 65.70
N ILE A 394 -2.32 11.31 66.55
CA ILE A 394 -3.72 10.98 66.23
C ILE A 394 -4.61 12.18 66.59
N THR A 395 -5.63 12.43 65.77
CA THR A 395 -6.70 13.40 66.01
C THR A 395 -8.06 12.75 65.74
N THR A 396 -9.17 13.42 66.11
CA THR A 396 -10.53 12.91 65.86
C THR A 396 -10.90 12.84 64.37
N SER A 397 -10.09 13.39 63.47
CA SER A 397 -10.29 13.34 62.02
C SER A 397 -9.22 12.54 61.30
N THR A 398 -8.25 11.96 62.01
CA THR A 398 -7.16 11.20 61.38
C THR A 398 -7.67 9.85 60.89
N THR A 399 -7.41 9.57 59.63
CA THR A 399 -7.80 8.34 58.93
C THR A 399 -6.63 7.35 58.83
N VAL A 400 -6.93 6.10 58.47
CA VAL A 400 -5.90 5.11 58.10
C VAL A 400 -5.07 5.63 56.92
N GLN A 401 -5.68 6.30 55.94
CA GLN A 401 -4.96 6.91 54.81
C GLN A 401 -3.89 7.91 55.27
N ASP A 402 -4.17 8.72 56.30
CA ASP A 402 -3.19 9.66 56.83
C ASP A 402 -1.97 8.92 57.43
N LEU A 403 -2.20 7.78 58.09
CA LEU A 403 -1.12 6.93 58.59
C LEU A 403 -0.32 6.27 57.46
N LEU A 404 -0.98 5.76 56.43
CA LEU A 404 -0.32 5.16 55.27
C LEU A 404 0.58 6.19 54.56
N ALA A 405 0.09 7.42 54.37
CA ALA A 405 0.87 8.50 53.79
C ALA A 405 2.10 8.88 54.65
N GLU A 406 1.97 8.85 55.98
CA GLU A 406 3.10 9.06 56.88
C GLU A 406 4.12 7.91 56.77
N ILE A 407 3.67 6.66 56.63
CA ILE A 407 4.58 5.52 56.40
C ILE A 407 5.36 5.73 55.09
N GLU A 408 4.71 6.06 53.99
CA GLU A 408 5.39 6.34 52.71
C GLU A 408 6.39 7.48 52.85
N THR A 409 6.01 8.56 53.54
CA THR A 409 6.89 9.71 53.79
C THR A 409 8.14 9.32 54.59
N GLN A 410 8.01 8.48 55.61
CA GLN A 410 9.11 8.17 56.52
C GLN A 410 10.01 7.02 56.05
N TYR A 411 9.47 6.04 55.32
CA TYR A 411 10.21 4.86 54.87
C TYR A 411 10.71 4.99 53.41
N GLY A 412 10.40 6.10 52.72
CA GLY A 412 10.96 6.43 51.42
C GLY A 412 10.24 5.75 50.26
N ASN A 413 10.98 5.09 49.35
CA ASN A 413 10.48 4.47 48.13
C ASN A 413 9.60 3.22 48.40
N VAL A 414 8.54 3.38 49.20
CA VAL A 414 7.58 2.35 49.57
C VAL A 414 6.17 2.72 49.17
N LEU A 415 5.30 1.72 49.07
CA LEU A 415 3.85 1.89 48.92
C LEU A 415 3.14 1.24 50.10
N ALA A 416 2.36 2.01 50.85
CA ALA A 416 1.63 1.53 52.02
C ALA A 416 0.12 1.49 51.75
N TYR A 417 -0.51 0.34 51.95
CA TYR A 417 -1.94 0.18 51.72
C TYR A 417 -2.58 -0.84 52.66
N VAL A 418 -3.91 -0.85 52.71
CA VAL A 418 -4.68 -1.84 53.48
C VAL A 418 -5.02 -3.02 52.57
N THR A 419 -4.72 -4.23 53.01
CA THR A 419 -5.11 -5.46 52.30
C THR A 419 -6.58 -5.79 52.55
N SER A 420 -7.17 -6.64 51.69
CA SER A 420 -8.58 -7.02 51.79
C SER A 420 -8.99 -7.73 53.10
N ASP A 421 -8.01 -8.24 53.86
CA ASP A 421 -8.18 -8.83 55.20
C ASP A 421 -7.85 -7.85 56.34
N GLY A 422 -7.81 -6.53 56.07
CA GLY A 422 -7.68 -5.48 57.08
C GLY A 422 -6.26 -5.29 57.64
N LYS A 423 -5.22 -5.80 56.98
CA LYS A 423 -3.83 -5.62 57.39
C LYS A 423 -3.19 -4.43 56.69
N ILE A 424 -2.16 -3.85 57.28
CA ILE A 424 -1.35 -2.82 56.61
C ILE A 424 -0.17 -3.51 55.93
N ARG A 425 -0.04 -3.34 54.62
CA ARG A 425 1.09 -3.82 53.82
C ARG A 425 1.92 -2.64 53.33
N VAL A 426 3.24 -2.80 53.37
CA VAL A 426 4.23 -1.82 52.91
C VAL A 426 5.16 -2.52 51.93
N ASP A 427 5.06 -2.16 50.66
CA ASP A 427 5.86 -2.72 49.57
C ASP A 427 7.09 -1.87 49.27
N ASP A 428 8.23 -2.52 49.08
CA ASP A 428 9.49 -1.91 48.67
C ASP A 428 9.51 -1.77 47.14
N LEU A 429 9.43 -0.52 46.66
CA LEU A 429 9.42 -0.21 45.23
C LEU A 429 10.82 -0.20 44.60
N THR A 430 11.87 -0.55 45.34
CA THR A 430 13.24 -0.73 44.82
C THR A 430 13.55 -2.20 44.54
N GLY A 431 12.78 -3.14 45.10
CA GLY A 431 13.09 -4.58 45.02
C GLY A 431 14.16 -5.04 46.02
N GLY A 432 14.63 -4.16 46.91
CA GLY A 432 15.56 -4.46 47.98
C GLY A 432 14.98 -5.34 49.09
N ALA A 433 15.84 -5.87 49.97
CA ALA A 433 15.43 -6.71 51.12
C ALA A 433 15.67 -6.03 52.48
N ASN A 434 15.88 -4.71 52.50
CA ASN A 434 16.29 -3.97 53.70
C ASN A 434 15.13 -3.34 54.47
N LEU A 435 13.92 -3.32 53.90
CA LEU A 435 12.75 -2.69 54.51
C LEU A 435 12.32 -3.41 55.80
N VAL A 436 12.26 -2.67 56.91
CA VAL A 436 11.75 -3.16 58.19
C VAL A 436 10.81 -2.10 58.76
N VAL A 437 9.52 -2.41 58.85
CA VAL A 437 8.48 -1.49 59.37
C VAL A 437 8.04 -1.93 60.76
N ASN A 438 7.97 -0.97 61.69
CA ASN A 438 7.40 -1.14 63.01
C ASN A 438 6.47 0.05 63.33
N LEU A 439 5.23 -0.27 63.71
CA LEU A 439 4.23 0.67 64.19
C LEU A 439 3.87 0.31 65.63
N ALA A 440 4.14 1.21 66.57
CA ALA A 440 3.81 1.03 67.98
C ALA A 440 2.90 2.17 68.45
N ASP A 441 1.74 1.85 68.98
CA ASP A 441 0.83 2.86 69.51
C ASP A 441 1.26 3.34 70.90
N ASN A 442 0.98 4.60 71.20
CA ASN A 442 1.12 5.15 72.55
C ASN A 442 -0.14 5.93 72.91
N ILE A 443 -1.13 5.19 73.38
CA ILE A 443 -2.45 5.69 73.79
C ILE A 443 -2.46 5.89 75.31
N GLN A 444 -2.93 7.06 75.77
CA GLN A 444 -2.86 7.44 77.18
C GLN A 444 -3.93 6.78 78.06
N ASP A 445 -5.03 6.30 77.47
CA ASP A 445 -6.14 5.70 78.21
C ASP A 445 -5.89 4.22 78.55
N ALA A 446 -6.18 3.85 79.79
CA ALA A 446 -5.91 2.50 80.29
C ALA A 446 -6.93 1.50 79.73
N GLY A 447 -6.47 0.64 78.80
CA GLY A 447 -7.29 -0.40 78.17
C GLY A 447 -7.73 -0.09 76.73
N SER A 448 -7.16 0.95 76.12
CA SER A 448 -7.25 1.24 74.68
C SER A 448 -5.92 0.90 74.00
N SER A 449 -5.94 0.26 72.83
CA SER A 449 -4.73 -0.10 72.08
C SER A 449 -4.98 -0.23 70.58
N LEU A 450 -3.97 0.04 69.76
CA LEU A 450 -3.93 -0.30 68.33
C LEU A 450 -2.83 -1.35 68.09
N GLU A 451 -3.21 -2.63 68.18
CA GLU A 451 -2.25 -3.74 68.05
C GLU A 451 -2.01 -4.12 66.57
N PHE A 452 -1.08 -3.44 65.90
CA PHE A 452 -0.71 -3.75 64.51
C PHE A 452 0.03 -5.09 64.36
N VAL A 453 0.69 -5.54 65.43
CA VAL A 453 1.50 -6.76 65.50
C VAL A 453 1.25 -7.47 66.83
N ASP A 454 1.42 -8.78 66.87
CA ASP A 454 1.36 -9.54 68.12
C ASP A 454 2.58 -9.24 69.01
N GLY A 455 2.44 -8.28 69.94
CA GLY A 455 3.48 -7.83 70.88
C GLY A 455 4.44 -6.78 70.29
N ASP A 456 5.61 -6.58 70.90
CA ASP A 456 6.62 -5.62 70.43
C ASP A 456 7.43 -6.20 69.23
N GLY A 457 6.86 -6.14 68.03
CA GLY A 457 7.44 -6.79 66.83
C GLY A 457 7.44 -5.94 65.56
N ASN A 458 8.25 -6.35 64.58
CA ASN A 458 8.22 -5.75 63.24
C ASN A 458 7.15 -6.43 62.37
N PHE A 459 6.75 -5.75 61.30
CA PHE A 459 5.91 -6.36 60.27
C PHE A 459 6.62 -7.59 59.67
N ALA A 460 5.83 -8.60 59.30
CA ALA A 460 6.34 -9.85 58.73
C ALA A 460 6.61 -9.71 57.23
N SER A 461 7.52 -10.51 56.67
CA SER A 461 7.75 -10.53 55.21
C SER A 461 6.47 -10.88 54.44
N ALA A 462 6.15 -10.09 53.43
CA ALA A 462 4.98 -10.28 52.59
C ALA A 462 5.32 -11.10 51.32
N PRO A 463 4.33 -11.72 50.65
CA PRO A 463 4.54 -12.38 49.36
C PRO A 463 5.11 -11.43 48.32
N VAL A 464 6.08 -11.92 47.54
CA VAL A 464 6.72 -11.19 46.44
C VAL A 464 5.70 -10.91 45.33
N ARG A 465 5.62 -9.66 44.88
CA ARG A 465 4.85 -9.25 43.70
C ARG A 465 5.78 -9.25 42.49
N LYS A 466 5.42 -10.02 41.45
CA LYS A 466 6.07 -9.97 40.15
C LYS A 466 5.72 -8.66 39.42
N ARG A 467 6.73 -7.91 38.97
CA ARG A 467 6.52 -6.81 38.00
C ARG A 467 6.41 -7.38 36.61
N GLU A 468 7.37 -8.21 36.23
CA GLU A 468 7.32 -9.01 35.01
C GLU A 468 6.65 -10.35 35.31
N ILE A 469 5.43 -10.53 34.80
CA ILE A 469 4.61 -11.74 34.96
C ILE A 469 5.09 -12.81 33.97
N VAL A 470 5.39 -12.38 32.74
CA VAL A 470 5.93 -13.20 31.65
C VAL A 470 7.05 -12.38 31.02
N ALA A 471 8.23 -12.98 30.84
CA ALA A 471 9.33 -12.34 30.15
C ALA A 471 9.14 -12.46 28.64
N GLY A 472 9.57 -11.44 27.90
CA GLY A 472 9.71 -11.55 26.45
C GLY A 472 10.87 -12.49 26.14
N GLU A 473 10.61 -13.57 25.41
CA GLU A 473 11.64 -14.53 24.98
C GLU A 473 11.51 -14.75 23.48
N ASP A 474 12.64 -14.95 22.80
CA ASP A 474 12.67 -15.29 21.38
C ASP A 474 12.46 -16.80 21.18
N ALA A 475 11.87 -17.17 20.04
CA ALA A 475 11.85 -18.54 19.57
C ALA A 475 13.28 -18.98 19.26
N ILE A 476 13.61 -20.22 19.66
CA ILE A 476 14.89 -20.84 19.35
C ILE A 476 14.60 -22.18 18.68
N LEU A 477 15.05 -22.31 17.43
CA LEU A 477 14.96 -23.53 16.66
C LEU A 477 16.32 -23.89 16.05
N GLU A 478 16.47 -25.14 15.66
CA GLU A 478 17.63 -25.63 14.91
C GLU A 478 17.15 -26.10 13.54
N VAL A 479 17.69 -25.51 12.47
CA VAL A 479 17.44 -25.89 11.08
C VAL A 479 18.74 -26.44 10.49
N ASP A 480 18.74 -27.71 10.08
CA ASP A 480 19.92 -28.42 9.53
C ASP A 480 21.19 -28.33 10.38
N GLY A 481 21.03 -28.33 11.70
CA GLY A 481 22.15 -28.25 12.65
C GLY A 481 22.54 -26.83 13.06
N VAL A 482 21.90 -25.80 12.50
CA VAL A 482 22.18 -24.40 12.77
C VAL A 482 21.09 -23.82 13.66
N GLN A 483 21.47 -23.25 14.79
CA GLN A 483 20.54 -22.55 15.67
C GLN A 483 20.13 -21.22 15.03
N VAL A 484 18.82 -20.99 14.98
CA VAL A 484 18.18 -19.76 14.55
C VAL A 484 17.38 -19.20 15.73
N THR A 485 17.37 -17.87 15.84
CA THR A 485 16.60 -17.13 16.83
C THR A 485 15.66 -16.20 16.08
N ASN A 486 14.40 -16.17 16.47
CA ASN A 486 13.38 -15.32 15.86
C ASN A 486 12.46 -14.74 16.96
N SER A 487 12.03 -13.49 16.82
CA SER A 487 11.12 -12.85 17.76
C SER A 487 9.69 -13.40 17.68
N ASP A 488 9.30 -14.03 16.56
CA ASP A 488 7.99 -14.65 16.36
C ASP A 488 8.08 -16.19 16.32
N ASN A 489 6.95 -16.83 16.60
CA ASN A 489 6.69 -18.24 16.34
C ASN A 489 6.29 -18.49 14.88
N THR A 490 6.00 -17.46 14.08
CA THR A 490 5.76 -17.56 12.63
C THR A 490 7.01 -17.11 11.89
N ILE A 491 7.66 -18.02 11.16
CA ILE A 491 8.97 -17.79 10.56
C ILE A 491 8.97 -18.13 9.07
N ASP A 492 9.16 -17.16 8.19
CA ASP A 492 9.04 -17.29 6.73
C ASP A 492 10.33 -16.99 5.94
N ASP A 493 11.41 -16.64 6.64
CA ASP A 493 12.66 -16.17 6.05
C ASP A 493 13.81 -17.19 6.10
N ILE A 494 13.66 -18.30 6.84
CA ILE A 494 14.72 -19.29 6.99
C ILE A 494 14.85 -20.20 5.76
N ILE A 495 13.72 -20.70 5.25
CA ILE A 495 13.68 -21.61 4.10
C ILE A 495 12.92 -20.86 2.99
N PRO A 496 13.55 -20.60 1.83
CA PRO A 496 12.90 -19.84 0.75
C PRO A 496 11.54 -20.42 0.37
N GLY A 497 10.50 -19.57 0.42
CA GLY A 497 9.13 -19.93 0.09
C GLY A 497 8.44 -20.85 1.09
N VAL A 498 8.95 -21.00 2.32
CA VAL A 498 8.35 -21.84 3.36
C VAL A 498 8.15 -21.03 4.64
N THR A 499 6.94 -21.09 5.18
CA THR A 499 6.60 -20.51 6.48
C THR A 499 6.43 -21.63 7.51
N LEU A 500 7.16 -21.54 8.61
CA LEU A 500 7.11 -22.42 9.77
C LEU A 500 6.33 -21.73 10.89
N ASN A 501 5.28 -22.34 11.40
CA ASN A 501 4.60 -21.89 12.61
C ASN A 501 4.95 -22.84 13.75
N LEU A 502 5.59 -22.32 14.80
CA LEU A 502 5.99 -23.08 15.97
C LEU A 502 4.81 -23.20 16.94
N ILE A 503 4.41 -24.44 17.23
CA ILE A 503 3.25 -24.73 18.08
C ILE A 503 3.70 -25.12 19.49
N LYS A 504 4.78 -25.90 19.59
CA LYS A 504 5.25 -26.46 20.86
C LYS A 504 6.75 -26.73 20.86
N GLU A 505 7.38 -26.45 22.00
CA GLU A 505 8.75 -26.81 22.28
C GLU A 505 8.92 -28.32 22.61
N ASP A 506 9.90 -28.96 21.97
CA ASP A 506 10.41 -30.28 22.35
C ASP A 506 11.89 -30.41 21.92
N PRO A 507 12.84 -30.05 22.80
CA PRO A 507 14.26 -30.08 22.48
C PRO A 507 14.83 -31.51 22.35
N SER A 508 14.01 -32.55 22.41
CA SER A 508 14.42 -33.94 22.24
C SER A 508 13.98 -34.59 20.94
N THR A 509 13.05 -33.96 20.20
CA THR A 509 12.47 -34.49 18.97
C THR A 509 12.96 -33.68 17.76
N THR A 510 13.40 -34.37 16.71
CA THR A 510 13.79 -33.76 15.43
C THR A 510 12.71 -34.05 14.38
N VAL A 511 12.18 -33.00 13.76
CA VAL A 511 11.25 -33.10 12.63
C VAL A 511 12.04 -33.08 11.34
N THR A 512 11.86 -34.08 10.48
CA THR A 512 12.34 -34.07 9.09
C THR A 512 11.20 -33.58 8.21
N LEU A 513 11.36 -32.36 7.70
CA LEU A 513 10.45 -31.66 6.80
C LEU A 513 10.88 -31.91 5.35
N ASN A 514 10.00 -32.50 4.53
CA ASN A 514 10.26 -32.73 3.11
C ASN A 514 9.33 -31.86 2.28
N ILE A 515 9.90 -30.94 1.49
CA ILE A 515 9.19 -30.11 0.53
C ILE A 515 9.25 -30.80 -0.83
N VAL A 516 8.08 -31.04 -1.43
CA VAL A 516 7.93 -31.73 -2.72
C VAL A 516 6.79 -31.08 -3.52
N HIS A 517 6.77 -31.26 -4.83
CA HIS A 517 5.61 -30.85 -5.64
C HIS A 517 4.28 -31.48 -5.15
N ASP A 518 3.22 -30.69 -5.11
CA ASP A 518 1.86 -31.17 -4.84
C ASP A 518 1.25 -31.80 -6.09
N ILE A 519 1.73 -33.01 -6.36
CA ILE A 519 1.33 -33.80 -7.53
C ILE A 519 -0.16 -34.17 -7.49
N ASP A 520 -0.75 -34.30 -6.30
CA ASP A 520 -2.17 -34.66 -6.18
C ASP A 520 -3.07 -33.51 -6.61
N THR A 521 -2.76 -32.27 -6.21
CA THR A 521 -3.49 -31.09 -6.69
C THR A 521 -3.34 -30.90 -8.20
N ILE A 522 -2.11 -31.02 -8.73
CA ILE A 522 -1.84 -30.89 -10.19
C ILE A 522 -2.57 -31.98 -10.97
N LYS A 523 -2.50 -33.23 -10.52
CA LYS A 523 -3.25 -34.36 -11.11
C LYS A 523 -4.76 -34.08 -11.07
N GLY A 524 -5.29 -33.53 -9.98
CA GLY A 524 -6.68 -33.12 -9.85
C GLY A 524 -7.12 -32.14 -10.94
N LYS A 525 -6.31 -31.11 -11.21
CA LYS A 525 -6.55 -30.16 -12.31
C LYS A 525 -6.56 -30.84 -13.69
N ILE A 526 -5.59 -31.73 -13.95
CA ILE A 526 -5.52 -32.51 -15.20
C ILE A 526 -6.76 -33.40 -15.38
N LEU A 527 -7.21 -34.05 -14.30
CA LEU A 527 -8.42 -34.87 -14.31
C LEU A 527 -9.67 -34.04 -14.60
N ASP A 528 -9.81 -32.85 -13.99
CA ASP A 528 -10.95 -31.97 -14.25
C ASP A 528 -11.00 -31.52 -15.71
N PHE A 529 -9.84 -31.15 -16.29
CA PHE A 529 -9.74 -30.84 -17.72
C PHE A 529 -10.22 -32.00 -18.60
N VAL A 530 -9.77 -33.24 -18.32
CA VAL A 530 -10.21 -34.45 -19.04
C VAL A 530 -11.72 -34.67 -18.89
N ASP A 531 -12.27 -34.48 -17.69
CA ASP A 531 -13.71 -34.63 -17.42
C ASP A 531 -14.57 -33.59 -18.14
N LYS A 532 -14.12 -32.32 -18.18
CA LYS A 532 -14.81 -31.27 -18.95
C LYS A 532 -14.76 -31.55 -20.45
N TYR A 533 -13.63 -32.07 -20.95
CA TYR A 533 -13.51 -32.48 -22.35
C TYR A 533 -14.49 -33.61 -22.67
N ASN A 534 -14.52 -34.65 -21.83
CA ASN A 534 -15.44 -35.78 -21.97
C ASN A 534 -16.91 -35.35 -21.91
N THR A 535 -17.24 -34.40 -21.03
CA THR A 535 -18.59 -33.83 -20.92
C THR A 535 -19.02 -33.11 -22.20
N ALA A 536 -18.14 -32.30 -22.78
CA ALA A 536 -18.42 -31.63 -24.05
C ALA A 536 -18.57 -32.64 -25.19
N MET A 537 -17.68 -33.64 -25.26
CA MET A 537 -17.69 -34.66 -26.31
C MET A 537 -18.90 -35.59 -26.24
N SER A 538 -19.29 -36.02 -25.04
CA SER A 538 -20.49 -36.85 -24.84
C SER A 538 -21.77 -36.11 -25.23
N TYR A 539 -21.86 -34.80 -24.92
CA TYR A 539 -22.97 -33.98 -25.38
C TYR A 539 -23.04 -33.93 -26.92
N ILE A 540 -21.90 -33.69 -27.58
CA ILE A 540 -21.82 -33.71 -29.05
C ILE A 540 -22.28 -35.06 -29.62
N ASN A 541 -21.79 -36.17 -29.06
CA ASN A 541 -22.12 -37.51 -29.55
C ASN A 541 -23.61 -37.83 -29.37
N THR A 542 -24.19 -37.45 -28.21
CA THR A 542 -25.63 -37.58 -27.95
C THR A 542 -26.46 -36.87 -29.01
N GLN A 543 -26.13 -35.63 -29.35
CA GLN A 543 -26.83 -34.86 -30.39
C GLN A 543 -26.73 -35.50 -31.79
N PHE A 544 -25.67 -36.27 -32.08
CA PHE A 544 -25.47 -36.98 -33.34
C PHE A 544 -25.97 -38.43 -33.35
N SER A 545 -26.51 -38.94 -32.25
CA SER A 545 -27.03 -40.30 -32.17
C SER A 545 -28.41 -40.44 -32.85
N TYR A 546 -28.73 -41.64 -33.33
CA TYR A 546 -30.03 -41.98 -33.91
C TYR A 546 -30.51 -43.32 -33.33
N ASP A 547 -31.71 -43.32 -32.73
CA ASP A 547 -32.35 -44.52 -32.22
C ASP A 547 -33.16 -45.17 -33.35
N GLU A 548 -32.65 -46.29 -33.87
CA GLU A 548 -33.31 -47.05 -34.94
C GLU A 548 -34.62 -47.72 -34.47
N GLU A 549 -34.78 -48.02 -33.19
CA GLU A 549 -35.97 -48.69 -32.64
C GLU A 549 -37.10 -47.69 -32.36
N ALA A 550 -36.75 -46.51 -31.84
CA ALA A 550 -37.70 -45.42 -31.63
C ALA A 550 -37.96 -44.57 -32.89
N GLU A 551 -37.14 -44.74 -33.94
CA GLU A 551 -37.10 -43.89 -35.14
C GLU A 551 -36.90 -42.39 -34.83
N THR A 552 -36.19 -42.08 -33.73
CA THR A 552 -35.98 -40.70 -33.22
C THR A 552 -34.50 -40.30 -33.20
N THR A 553 -34.22 -39.01 -33.38
CA THR A 553 -32.87 -38.46 -33.20
C THR A 553 -32.55 -38.31 -31.71
N GLY A 554 -31.27 -38.42 -31.35
CA GLY A 554 -30.80 -38.26 -29.97
C GLY A 554 -30.89 -36.83 -29.43
N GLY A 555 -30.95 -35.83 -30.33
CA GLY A 555 -31.15 -34.44 -29.96
C GLY A 555 -31.68 -33.57 -31.11
N VAL A 556 -32.03 -32.33 -30.80
CA VAL A 556 -32.58 -31.35 -31.77
C VAL A 556 -31.51 -30.74 -32.68
N LEU A 557 -30.22 -30.90 -32.34
CA LEU A 557 -29.08 -30.46 -33.15
C LEU A 557 -28.56 -31.54 -34.11
N PHE A 558 -29.31 -32.63 -34.29
CA PHE A 558 -28.90 -33.72 -35.18
C PHE A 558 -28.62 -33.23 -36.61
N GLY A 559 -27.41 -33.51 -37.11
CA GLY A 559 -26.97 -33.12 -38.44
C GLY A 559 -26.50 -31.66 -38.56
N ASP A 560 -26.33 -30.94 -37.44
CA ASP A 560 -25.79 -29.58 -37.46
C ASP A 560 -24.29 -29.58 -37.84
N GLY A 561 -23.95 -28.81 -38.89
CA GLY A 561 -22.58 -28.74 -39.41
C GLY A 561 -21.61 -28.00 -38.48
N THR A 562 -22.09 -27.00 -37.73
CA THR A 562 -21.28 -26.25 -36.77
C THR A 562 -20.84 -27.15 -35.61
N LEU A 563 -21.74 -27.99 -35.11
CA LEU A 563 -21.42 -28.98 -34.07
C LEU A 563 -20.39 -30.00 -34.55
N SER A 564 -20.43 -30.35 -35.85
CA SER A 564 -19.41 -31.21 -36.46
C SER A 564 -18.05 -30.52 -36.60
N SER A 565 -18.02 -29.22 -36.88
CA SER A 565 -16.78 -28.44 -36.90
C SER A 565 -16.14 -28.40 -35.50
N VAL A 566 -16.91 -28.09 -34.45
CA VAL A 566 -16.42 -28.14 -33.06
C VAL A 566 -15.82 -29.49 -32.73
N LYS A 567 -16.52 -30.59 -33.05
CA LYS A 567 -16.01 -31.95 -32.84
C LYS A 567 -14.67 -32.18 -33.53
N SER A 568 -14.55 -31.76 -34.79
CA SER A 568 -13.33 -31.90 -35.57
C SER A 568 -12.18 -31.12 -34.96
N ASP A 569 -12.44 -29.89 -34.54
CA ASP A 569 -11.45 -28.97 -33.99
C ASP A 569 -10.93 -29.45 -32.62
N LEU A 570 -11.83 -29.82 -31.70
CA LEU A 570 -11.46 -30.41 -30.40
C LEU A 570 -10.66 -31.71 -30.57
N THR A 571 -11.09 -32.58 -31.49
CA THR A 571 -10.39 -33.86 -31.74
C THR A 571 -9.05 -33.63 -32.45
N SER A 572 -8.97 -32.63 -33.33
CA SER A 572 -7.72 -32.27 -34.02
C SER A 572 -6.69 -31.79 -33.02
N THR A 573 -7.04 -30.82 -32.17
CA THR A 573 -6.18 -30.26 -31.12
C THR A 573 -5.67 -31.34 -30.17
N LEU A 574 -6.57 -32.21 -29.69
CA LEU A 574 -6.20 -33.32 -28.79
C LEU A 574 -5.10 -34.24 -29.37
N ASN A 575 -5.11 -34.47 -30.69
CA ASN A 575 -4.19 -35.37 -31.37
C ASN A 575 -2.89 -34.69 -31.84
N GLN A 576 -2.71 -33.39 -31.56
CA GLN A 576 -1.49 -32.68 -31.92
C GLN A 576 -0.32 -33.13 -31.04
N SER A 577 0.86 -33.23 -31.65
CA SER A 577 2.12 -33.34 -30.90
C SER A 577 2.58 -31.93 -30.55
N ILE A 578 2.85 -31.67 -29.28
CA ILE A 578 3.32 -30.38 -28.80
C ILE A 578 4.78 -30.18 -29.23
N TRP A 579 5.04 -29.05 -29.90
CA TRP A 579 6.39 -28.67 -30.30
C TRP A 579 7.19 -28.19 -29.09
N GLY A 580 8.47 -28.53 -29.03
CA GLY A 580 9.36 -28.06 -27.97
C GLY A 580 9.38 -28.95 -26.72
N VAL A 581 8.50 -29.94 -26.61
CA VAL A 581 8.53 -30.98 -25.58
C VAL A 581 9.36 -32.18 -26.08
N ASP A 582 9.95 -32.96 -25.17
CA ASP A 582 10.60 -34.23 -25.55
C ASP A 582 9.59 -35.15 -26.27
N ASN A 583 10.05 -35.86 -27.31
CA ASN A 583 9.20 -36.72 -28.12
C ASN A 583 8.57 -37.87 -27.31
N ASP A 584 9.18 -38.27 -26.20
CA ASP A 584 8.63 -39.30 -25.31
C ASP A 584 7.45 -38.76 -24.47
N PHE A 585 7.25 -37.43 -24.44
CA PHE A 585 6.21 -36.75 -23.67
C PHE A 585 5.34 -35.78 -24.48
N SER A 586 5.55 -35.67 -25.80
CA SER A 586 4.95 -34.63 -26.64
C SER A 586 3.45 -34.80 -26.94
N SER A 587 2.77 -35.80 -26.37
CA SER A 587 1.32 -35.99 -26.53
C SER A 587 0.68 -36.62 -25.28
N LEU A 588 -0.61 -36.34 -25.07
CA LEU A 588 -1.38 -36.81 -23.91
C LEU A 588 -1.37 -38.34 -23.76
N SER A 589 -1.41 -39.08 -24.87
CA SER A 589 -1.36 -40.55 -24.85
C SER A 589 -0.06 -41.12 -24.25
N LEU A 590 1.06 -40.41 -24.39
CA LEU A 590 2.35 -40.87 -23.88
C LEU A 590 2.44 -40.77 -22.37
N ILE A 591 1.75 -39.79 -21.77
CA ILE A 591 1.66 -39.61 -20.31
C ILE A 591 0.52 -40.41 -19.65
N GLY A 592 -0.20 -41.23 -20.42
CA GLY A 592 -1.26 -42.11 -19.90
C GLY A 592 -2.69 -41.57 -20.01
N ILE A 593 -2.92 -40.54 -20.83
CA ILE A 593 -4.26 -40.05 -21.16
C ILE A 593 -4.63 -40.55 -22.56
N GLU A 594 -5.40 -41.64 -22.63
CA GLU A 594 -5.65 -42.40 -23.86
C GLU A 594 -7.11 -42.26 -24.32
N ASN A 595 -7.36 -42.39 -25.62
CA ASN A 595 -8.71 -42.49 -26.16
C ASN A 595 -9.25 -43.92 -25.97
N GLU A 596 -10.37 -44.06 -25.27
CA GLU A 596 -11.06 -45.31 -25.00
C GLU A 596 -12.53 -45.23 -25.47
N ARG A 597 -13.16 -46.39 -25.72
CA ARG A 597 -14.60 -46.43 -25.96
C ARG A 597 -15.35 -46.67 -24.66
N ASN A 598 -16.31 -45.79 -24.35
CA ASN A 598 -17.16 -45.93 -23.18
C ASN A 598 -18.23 -47.03 -23.34
N ALA A 599 -19.07 -47.23 -22.33
CA ALA A 599 -20.11 -48.25 -22.32
C ALA A 599 -21.17 -48.07 -23.43
N ASP A 600 -21.30 -46.86 -23.96
CA ASP A 600 -22.23 -46.47 -25.03
C ASP A 600 -21.56 -46.46 -26.42
N ASP A 601 -20.37 -47.05 -26.53
CA ASP A 601 -19.54 -47.14 -27.76
C ASP A 601 -19.06 -45.77 -28.28
N GLU A 602 -19.03 -44.73 -27.43
CA GLU A 602 -18.53 -43.39 -27.74
C GLU A 602 -17.03 -43.25 -27.41
N TRP A 603 -16.30 -42.45 -28.19
CA TRP A 603 -14.89 -42.14 -27.91
C TRP A 603 -14.77 -41.08 -26.81
N THR A 604 -14.10 -41.44 -25.72
CA THR A 604 -13.81 -40.58 -24.56
C THR A 604 -12.34 -40.71 -24.15
N LEU A 605 -11.82 -39.73 -23.43
CA LEU A 605 -10.52 -39.81 -22.78
C LEU A 605 -10.59 -40.64 -21.49
N SER A 606 -9.58 -41.46 -21.27
CA SER A 606 -9.37 -42.30 -20.09
C SER A 606 -7.97 -42.02 -19.54
N VAL A 607 -7.83 -41.95 -18.22
CA VAL A 607 -6.57 -41.58 -17.55
C VAL A 607 -6.02 -42.76 -16.74
N ASP A 608 -4.82 -43.22 -17.07
CA ASP A 608 -4.04 -44.10 -16.20
C ASP A 608 -3.37 -43.26 -15.11
N GLU A 609 -4.08 -43.07 -13.99
CA GLU A 609 -3.59 -42.28 -12.86
C GLU A 609 -2.24 -42.77 -12.31
N SER A 610 -1.96 -44.07 -12.35
CA SER A 610 -0.69 -44.61 -11.84
C SER A 610 0.48 -44.21 -12.73
N LYS A 611 0.28 -44.26 -14.06
CA LYS A 611 1.29 -43.84 -15.04
C LYS A 611 1.49 -42.32 -15.00
N LEU A 612 0.39 -41.54 -14.93
CA LEU A 612 0.43 -40.09 -14.82
C LEU A 612 1.15 -39.63 -13.55
N THR A 613 0.81 -40.19 -12.38
CA THR A 613 1.51 -39.90 -11.12
C THR A 613 2.99 -40.26 -11.21
N GLY A 614 3.35 -41.39 -11.84
CA GLY A 614 4.75 -41.78 -12.02
C GLY A 614 5.56 -40.75 -12.82
N TYR A 615 5.00 -40.18 -13.89
CA TYR A 615 5.67 -39.14 -14.68
C TYR A 615 5.68 -37.77 -14.00
N LEU A 616 4.61 -37.38 -13.30
CA LEU A 616 4.62 -36.15 -12.50
C LEU A 616 5.69 -36.18 -11.40
N GLN A 617 6.09 -37.36 -10.91
CA GLN A 617 7.19 -37.52 -9.95
C GLN A 617 8.60 -37.49 -10.58
N THR A 618 8.75 -37.98 -11.81
CA THR A 618 10.08 -38.25 -12.39
C THR A 618 10.47 -37.35 -13.56
N ASN A 619 9.47 -36.80 -14.25
CA ASN A 619 9.57 -36.00 -15.47
C ASN A 619 8.67 -34.76 -15.38
N PHE A 620 8.64 -34.13 -14.21
CA PHE A 620 7.73 -33.02 -13.89
C PHE A 620 7.75 -31.91 -14.95
N ASN A 621 8.93 -31.40 -15.29
CA ASN A 621 9.07 -30.32 -16.28
C ASN A 621 8.57 -30.71 -17.68
N ASP A 622 8.75 -31.97 -18.08
CA ASP A 622 8.28 -32.46 -19.38
C ASP A 622 6.75 -32.53 -19.42
N VAL A 623 6.13 -33.01 -18.33
CA VAL A 623 4.66 -33.04 -18.18
C VAL A 623 4.09 -31.62 -18.10
N MET A 624 4.72 -30.72 -17.34
CA MET A 624 4.31 -29.30 -17.29
C MET A 624 4.37 -28.67 -18.68
N SER A 625 5.48 -28.84 -19.40
CA SER A 625 5.67 -28.31 -20.75
C SER A 625 4.66 -28.85 -21.77
N LEU A 626 4.05 -30.01 -21.51
CA LEU A 626 2.99 -30.56 -22.35
C LEU A 626 1.69 -29.76 -22.25
N PHE A 627 1.41 -29.11 -21.11
CA PHE A 627 0.18 -28.35 -20.89
C PHE A 627 0.39 -26.83 -21.02
N VAL A 628 1.53 -26.33 -20.59
CA VAL A 628 1.80 -24.90 -20.36
C VAL A 628 2.42 -24.19 -21.57
N GLY A 629 2.06 -22.91 -21.75
CA GLY A 629 2.74 -21.95 -22.62
C GLY A 629 3.99 -21.36 -21.97
N GLN A 630 5.19 -21.65 -22.49
CA GLN A 630 6.44 -21.14 -21.89
C GLN A 630 7.53 -20.81 -22.89
N GLY A 631 8.36 -19.82 -22.56
CA GLY A 631 9.56 -19.45 -23.30
C GLY A 631 10.85 -19.81 -22.53
N ILE A 632 11.74 -20.57 -23.17
CA ILE A 632 13.07 -20.88 -22.63
C ILE A 632 14.11 -20.10 -23.42
N THR A 633 14.96 -19.33 -22.74
CA THR A 633 16.05 -18.56 -23.36
C THR A 633 17.35 -19.35 -23.38
N SER A 634 18.16 -19.17 -24.41
CA SER A 634 19.48 -19.81 -24.54
C SER A 634 20.60 -19.10 -23.77
N THR A 635 20.37 -17.87 -23.28
CA THR A 635 21.35 -17.05 -22.59
C THR A 635 20.72 -16.30 -21.42
N SER A 636 21.52 -15.97 -20.39
CA SER A 636 21.06 -15.18 -19.24
C SER A 636 20.87 -13.68 -19.55
N ALA A 637 21.38 -13.21 -20.69
CA ALA A 637 21.14 -11.85 -21.18
C ALA A 637 19.71 -11.65 -21.67
N LEU A 638 19.01 -12.75 -21.98
CA LEU A 638 17.60 -12.76 -22.37
C LEU A 638 16.74 -13.31 -21.23
N THR A 639 15.60 -12.67 -21.01
CA THR A 639 14.55 -13.14 -20.13
C THR A 639 13.25 -13.17 -20.91
N TYR A 640 12.60 -14.33 -20.98
CA TYR A 640 11.25 -14.42 -21.54
C TYR A 640 10.28 -13.69 -20.60
N ILE A 641 9.41 -12.84 -21.16
CA ILE A 641 8.45 -12.04 -20.39
C ILE A 641 7.03 -12.57 -20.58
N GLY A 642 6.67 -12.87 -21.81
CA GLY A 642 5.31 -13.30 -22.13
C GLY A 642 5.11 -13.46 -23.63
N HIS A 643 3.92 -13.90 -23.99
CA HIS A 643 3.48 -14.02 -25.37
C HIS A 643 1.97 -13.81 -25.43
N THR A 644 1.42 -13.70 -26.63
CA THR A 644 -0.03 -13.58 -26.85
C THR A 644 -0.56 -14.81 -27.58
N ARG A 645 -1.88 -14.85 -27.77
CA ARG A 645 -2.57 -15.93 -28.48
C ARG A 645 -2.18 -16.04 -29.96
N ASP A 646 -1.61 -14.98 -30.51
CA ASP A 646 -1.14 -14.88 -31.89
C ASP A 646 0.35 -15.25 -32.04
N SER A 647 1.07 -15.42 -30.93
CA SER A 647 2.42 -15.95 -30.94
C SER A 647 2.41 -17.45 -31.25
N GLU A 648 3.25 -17.88 -32.19
CA GLU A 648 3.32 -19.29 -32.62
C GLU A 648 4.42 -20.06 -31.86
N ALA A 649 4.28 -21.39 -31.76
CA ALA A 649 5.33 -22.23 -31.19
C ALA A 649 6.56 -22.26 -32.11
N GLY A 650 7.77 -22.09 -31.55
CA GLY A 650 8.98 -22.05 -32.37
C GLY A 650 10.26 -21.67 -31.63
N GLU A 651 11.39 -21.79 -32.33
CA GLU A 651 12.68 -21.28 -31.87
C GLU A 651 13.02 -19.99 -32.65
N TYR A 652 13.21 -18.91 -31.91
CA TYR A 652 13.31 -17.57 -32.45
C TYR A 652 14.67 -16.96 -32.12
N THR A 653 15.43 -16.54 -33.13
CA THR A 653 16.69 -15.80 -32.94
C THR A 653 16.41 -14.36 -32.57
N VAL A 654 17.04 -13.85 -31.52
CA VAL A 654 16.89 -12.44 -31.11
C VAL A 654 18.10 -11.67 -31.59
N HIS A 655 17.86 -10.67 -32.41
CA HIS A 655 18.88 -9.75 -32.87
C HIS A 655 18.64 -8.37 -32.26
N VAL A 656 19.64 -7.81 -31.59
CA VAL A 656 19.56 -6.48 -31.00
C VAL A 656 20.42 -5.52 -31.81
N TYR A 657 19.80 -4.52 -32.43
CA TYR A 657 20.48 -3.42 -33.13
C TYR A 657 21.07 -2.40 -32.15
N ARG A 658 20.33 -2.13 -31.06
CA ARG A 658 20.71 -1.18 -30.02
C ARG A 658 20.15 -1.63 -28.66
N ALA A 659 21.00 -1.71 -27.65
CA ALA A 659 20.63 -1.95 -26.27
C ALA A 659 19.96 -0.70 -25.68
N ALA A 660 19.12 -0.90 -24.66
CA ALA A 660 18.50 0.21 -23.96
C ALA A 660 19.52 0.99 -23.12
N THR A 661 19.30 2.29 -22.92
CA THR A 661 20.09 3.14 -22.02
C THR A 661 19.21 3.87 -21.02
N ARG A 662 19.79 4.26 -19.88
CA ARG A 662 19.17 5.12 -18.87
C ARG A 662 19.48 6.58 -19.18
N GLY A 663 18.51 7.48 -18.98
CA GLY A 663 18.77 8.92 -19.06
C GLY A 663 19.76 9.33 -17.96
N THR A 664 20.89 9.94 -18.32
CA THR A 664 21.95 10.33 -17.38
C THR A 664 22.45 11.73 -17.72
N GLU A 665 22.52 12.63 -16.75
CA GLU A 665 23.22 13.91 -16.85
C GLU A 665 24.31 13.96 -15.79
N THR A 666 25.52 14.34 -16.18
CA THR A 666 26.66 14.51 -15.29
C THR A 666 27.03 15.98 -15.25
N GLY A 667 27.06 16.54 -14.06
CA GLY A 667 27.47 17.91 -13.81
C GLY A 667 28.93 18.13 -14.19
N ASN A 668 29.30 19.38 -14.48
CA ASN A 668 30.67 19.75 -14.84
C ASN A 668 31.35 20.66 -13.80
N VAL A 669 30.75 20.82 -12.62
CA VAL A 669 31.28 21.60 -11.51
C VAL A 669 31.77 20.64 -10.43
N ASP A 670 33.03 20.75 -10.04
CA ASP A 670 33.60 20.00 -8.91
C ASP A 670 33.05 20.58 -7.60
N LEU A 671 32.13 19.83 -6.98
CA LEU A 671 31.41 20.19 -5.76
C LEU A 671 32.12 19.67 -4.50
N SER A 672 33.35 19.15 -4.60
CA SER A 672 34.11 18.63 -3.45
C SER A 672 34.46 19.68 -2.40
N ALA A 673 34.41 20.97 -2.75
CA ALA A 673 34.60 22.09 -1.83
C ALA A 673 33.29 22.71 -1.30
N GLY A 674 32.14 22.11 -1.63
CA GLY A 674 30.79 22.60 -1.32
C GLY A 674 30.18 23.42 -2.46
N GLY A 675 28.86 23.29 -2.62
CA GLY A 675 28.08 24.03 -3.63
C GLY A 675 27.65 25.42 -3.19
N ALA A 676 27.29 26.28 -4.15
CA ALA A 676 26.59 27.52 -3.88
C ALA A 676 25.10 27.26 -3.60
N ALA A 677 24.40 28.27 -3.08
CA ALA A 677 22.99 28.12 -2.76
C ALA A 677 22.14 28.20 -4.03
N ASP A 678 21.41 27.13 -4.33
CA ASP A 678 20.66 26.95 -5.57
C ASP A 678 19.34 26.21 -5.27
N THR A 679 18.38 26.31 -6.19
CA THR A 679 17.15 25.50 -6.16
C THR A 679 17.12 24.59 -7.39
N LEU A 680 17.24 23.29 -7.15
CA LEU A 680 17.16 22.26 -8.19
C LEU A 680 15.74 21.73 -8.29
N THR A 681 15.11 21.92 -9.43
CA THR A 681 13.81 21.34 -9.77
C THR A 681 13.99 20.19 -10.75
N ILE A 682 13.48 19.02 -10.39
CA ILE A 682 13.46 17.82 -11.22
C ILE A 682 12.01 17.46 -11.54
N THR A 683 11.68 17.29 -12.80
CA THR A 683 10.33 16.91 -13.24
C THR A 683 10.35 15.59 -14.01
N GLN A 684 9.54 14.60 -13.62
CA GLN A 684 9.37 13.32 -14.32
C GLN A 684 7.88 13.04 -14.55
N GLY A 685 7.45 12.97 -15.81
CA GLY A 685 6.03 12.91 -16.12
C GLY A 685 5.29 14.15 -15.59
N ASN A 686 4.33 13.95 -14.69
CA ASN A 686 3.61 15.02 -14.00
C ASN A 686 4.21 15.36 -12.62
N SER A 687 5.16 14.57 -12.12
CA SER A 687 5.81 14.80 -10.82
C SER A 687 6.84 15.91 -10.90
N THR A 688 6.86 16.80 -9.93
CA THR A 688 7.94 17.77 -9.72
C THR A 688 8.52 17.65 -8.32
N ALA A 689 9.85 17.63 -8.22
CA ALA A 689 10.63 17.68 -6.99
C ALA A 689 11.44 18.97 -6.97
N THR A 690 11.42 19.69 -5.85
CA THR A 690 12.14 20.95 -5.70
C THR A 690 13.07 20.86 -4.50
N ILE A 691 14.37 20.84 -4.77
CA ILE A 691 15.43 20.64 -3.79
C ILE A 691 16.11 21.98 -3.53
N SER A 692 16.10 22.44 -2.28
CA SER A 692 16.84 23.63 -1.86
C SER A 692 18.25 23.27 -1.40
N ILE A 693 19.25 23.81 -2.06
CA ILE A 693 20.67 23.61 -1.75
C ILE A 693 21.19 24.86 -1.06
N THR A 694 21.90 24.68 0.06
CA THR A 694 22.41 25.80 0.87
C THR A 694 23.92 25.92 0.76
N SER A 695 24.46 27.12 1.01
CA SER A 695 25.87 27.52 0.85
C SER A 695 26.88 26.84 1.80
N GLY A 696 26.61 25.62 2.26
CA GLY A 696 27.50 24.83 3.10
C GLY A 696 27.30 23.32 2.97
N MET A 697 26.43 22.88 2.06
CA MET A 697 26.27 21.46 1.75
C MET A 697 27.47 20.97 0.91
N GLU A 698 28.13 19.91 1.37
CA GLU A 698 29.11 19.18 0.57
C GLU A 698 28.39 18.29 -0.46
N LEU A 699 29.10 17.79 -1.48
CA LEU A 699 28.49 16.95 -2.53
C LEU A 699 27.68 15.78 -1.96
N ALA A 700 28.18 15.12 -0.90
CA ALA A 700 27.46 14.04 -0.23
C ALA A 700 26.14 14.50 0.42
N ASP A 701 26.10 15.72 0.97
CA ASP A 701 24.88 16.31 1.52
C ASP A 701 23.89 16.64 0.40
N ILE A 702 24.38 17.13 -0.74
CA ILE A 702 23.57 17.43 -1.93
C ILE A 702 22.97 16.15 -2.50
N GLU A 703 23.77 15.09 -2.69
CA GLU A 703 23.28 13.77 -3.12
C GLU A 703 22.23 13.23 -2.17
N ASN A 704 22.48 13.31 -0.87
CA ASN A 704 21.53 12.83 0.13
C ASN A 704 20.24 13.65 0.14
N ALA A 705 20.32 14.97 0.01
CA ALA A 705 19.14 15.83 -0.08
C ALA A 705 18.30 15.53 -1.33
N ILE A 706 18.95 15.32 -2.48
CA ILE A 706 18.27 14.98 -3.74
C ILE A 706 17.62 13.61 -3.65
N ASN A 707 18.37 12.57 -3.24
CA ASN A 707 17.81 11.22 -3.13
C ASN A 707 16.69 11.16 -2.07
N THR A 708 16.85 11.83 -0.93
CA THR A 708 15.79 11.91 0.09
C THR A 708 14.52 12.54 -0.48
N GLU A 709 14.64 13.64 -1.21
CA GLU A 709 13.49 14.29 -1.85
C GLU A 709 12.85 13.37 -2.89
N LEU A 710 13.65 12.72 -3.75
CA LEU A 710 13.15 11.86 -4.82
C LEU A 710 12.50 10.57 -4.30
N ASP A 711 13.00 10.01 -3.20
CA ASP A 711 12.45 8.82 -2.55
C ASP A 711 11.21 9.13 -1.69
N THR A 712 10.94 10.41 -1.38
CA THR A 712 9.79 10.80 -0.57
C THR A 712 8.49 10.76 -1.37
N GLU A 713 7.51 10.03 -0.84
CA GLU A 713 6.12 10.05 -1.28
C GLU A 713 5.34 11.15 -0.55
N TYR A 714 4.65 12.00 -1.31
CA TYR A 714 3.82 13.08 -0.79
C TYR A 714 2.34 12.77 -0.96
N THR A 715 1.56 13.10 0.07
CA THR A 715 0.10 13.19 0.03
C THR A 715 -0.33 14.57 -0.47
N GLU A 716 -1.39 14.63 -1.27
CA GLU A 716 -1.95 15.92 -1.72
C GLU A 716 -2.57 16.69 -0.55
N THR A 717 -2.19 17.96 -0.38
CA THR A 717 -2.69 18.87 0.65
C THR A 717 -3.16 20.17 0.04
N LEU A 718 -4.45 20.42 0.14
CA LEU A 718 -5.13 21.65 -0.25
C LEU A 718 -5.22 22.59 0.95
N VAL A 719 -4.89 23.87 0.75
CA VAL A 719 -4.99 24.89 1.79
C VAL A 719 -5.88 26.03 1.30
N GLY A 720 -6.78 26.50 2.17
CA GLY A 720 -7.60 27.69 1.90
C GLY A 720 -6.76 28.96 1.93
N ASP A 721 -7.00 29.89 1.01
CA ASP A 721 -6.27 31.16 0.92
C ASP A 721 -6.75 32.23 1.94
N GLU A 722 -7.91 32.04 2.58
CA GLU A 722 -8.49 32.99 3.53
C GLU A 722 -8.30 32.55 5.00
N GLN A 723 -7.71 33.43 5.82
CA GLN A 723 -7.55 33.24 7.27
C GLN A 723 -8.79 33.69 8.03
N LEU A 724 -9.27 32.87 8.95
CA LEU A 724 -10.39 33.19 9.84
C LEU A 724 -9.95 33.30 11.31
N TYR A 725 -10.63 34.16 12.05
CA TYR A 725 -10.30 34.48 13.44
C TYR A 725 -11.45 34.17 14.39
N SER A 726 -11.12 33.85 15.64
CA SER A 726 -12.10 33.62 16.70
C SER A 726 -12.48 34.91 17.45
N ASP A 727 -11.91 36.05 17.05
CA ASP A 727 -12.14 37.36 17.67
C ASP A 727 -12.11 38.51 16.64
N ASN A 728 -12.71 39.64 17.01
CA ASN A 728 -12.78 40.84 16.16
C ASN A 728 -11.49 41.67 16.11
N THR A 729 -10.46 41.29 16.86
CA THR A 729 -9.14 41.93 16.90
C THR A 729 -8.10 41.22 16.05
N GLN A 730 -8.46 40.08 15.45
CA GLN A 730 -7.62 39.26 14.58
C GLN A 730 -6.37 38.73 15.30
N THR A 731 -6.51 38.47 16.60
CA THR A 731 -5.39 38.00 17.43
C THR A 731 -5.35 36.49 17.58
N ASN A 732 -6.51 35.83 17.52
CA ASN A 732 -6.62 34.39 17.64
C ASN A 732 -7.23 33.81 16.37
N ALA A 733 -6.50 32.91 15.72
CA ALA A 733 -7.01 32.11 14.62
C ALA A 733 -8.14 31.19 15.11
N ILE A 734 -9.08 30.84 14.23
CA ILE A 734 -10.06 29.79 14.56
C ILE A 734 -9.38 28.43 14.73
N THR A 735 -10.00 27.57 15.52
CA THR A 735 -9.67 26.14 15.68
C THR A 735 -10.91 25.31 15.35
N SER A 736 -10.76 23.98 15.28
CA SER A 736 -11.90 23.07 15.12
C SER A 736 -12.95 23.22 16.23
N GLU A 737 -12.56 23.67 17.42
CA GLU A 737 -13.45 23.91 18.56
C GLU A 737 -14.17 25.26 18.52
N THR A 738 -13.81 26.16 17.61
CA THR A 738 -14.42 27.49 17.52
C THR A 738 -15.89 27.38 17.12
N THR A 739 -16.78 27.94 17.92
CA THR A 739 -18.22 27.96 17.65
C THR A 739 -18.58 28.95 16.55
N TRP A 740 -19.62 28.64 15.75
CA TRP A 740 -19.97 29.44 14.57
C TRP A 740 -20.32 30.91 14.88
N ASN A 741 -20.82 31.19 16.08
CA ASN A 741 -21.08 32.57 16.52
C ASN A 741 -19.81 33.39 16.82
N ASN A 742 -18.62 32.79 16.79
CA ASN A 742 -17.35 33.46 17.09
C ASN A 742 -16.41 33.49 15.88
N VAL A 743 -16.89 33.29 14.66
CA VAL A 743 -16.05 33.31 13.45
C VAL A 743 -16.04 34.72 12.84
N TYR A 744 -14.83 35.25 12.62
CA TYR A 744 -14.56 36.57 12.05
C TYR A 744 -13.66 36.46 10.82
N ASP A 745 -13.87 37.34 9.85
CA ASP A 745 -13.05 37.43 8.63
C ASP A 745 -11.72 38.19 8.85
N SER A 746 -10.89 38.23 7.80
CA SER A 746 -9.62 38.98 7.75
C SER A 746 -9.77 40.51 7.78
N THR A 747 -10.99 41.04 7.97
CA THR A 747 -11.25 42.47 8.25
C THR A 747 -11.73 42.73 9.68
N GLY A 748 -11.93 41.67 10.48
CA GLY A 748 -12.46 41.74 11.84
C GLY A 748 -13.99 41.84 11.89
N THR A 749 -14.65 41.58 10.76
CA THR A 749 -16.11 41.53 10.65
C THR A 749 -16.59 40.12 11.01
N GLN A 750 -17.61 40.04 11.86
CA GLN A 750 -18.21 38.76 12.24
C GLN A 750 -18.99 38.17 11.07
N LEU A 751 -18.76 36.90 10.75
CA LEU A 751 -19.57 36.15 9.80
C LEU A 751 -20.88 35.76 10.51
N ASN A 752 -22.01 36.35 10.10
CA ASN A 752 -23.25 36.33 10.90
C ASN A 752 -24.07 35.04 10.69
N PHE A 753 -23.45 33.88 10.91
CA PHE A 753 -24.12 32.59 10.83
C PHE A 753 -25.31 32.52 11.81
N SER A 754 -26.37 31.84 11.39
CA SER A 754 -27.65 31.66 12.09
C SER A 754 -28.00 30.18 12.23
N ASN A 755 -28.85 29.85 13.21
CA ASN A 755 -29.34 28.48 13.36
C ASN A 755 -30.11 28.04 12.10
N ASN A 756 -29.84 26.84 11.64
CA ASN A 756 -30.27 26.20 10.40
C ASN A 756 -29.60 26.74 9.11
N ASP A 757 -28.52 27.51 9.21
CA ASP A 757 -27.72 27.82 8.03
C ASP A 757 -27.02 26.57 7.49
N VAL A 758 -26.96 26.47 6.16
CA VAL A 758 -26.36 25.34 5.45
C VAL A 758 -25.10 25.83 4.74
N ILE A 759 -23.97 25.23 5.09
CA ILE A 759 -22.69 25.39 4.39
C ILE A 759 -22.62 24.27 3.36
N SER A 760 -22.44 24.61 2.08
CA SER A 760 -22.31 23.65 0.99
C SER A 760 -20.87 23.62 0.48
N PHE A 761 -20.40 22.44 0.09
CA PHE A 761 -19.09 22.28 -0.53
C PHE A 761 -19.14 21.30 -1.69
N SER A 762 -18.24 21.49 -2.66
CA SER A 762 -18.13 20.66 -3.86
C SER A 762 -16.69 20.53 -4.31
N GLY A 763 -16.34 19.42 -4.95
CA GLY A 763 -14.97 19.10 -5.32
C GLY A 763 -14.87 17.84 -6.16
N THR A 764 -13.66 17.30 -6.25
CA THR A 764 -13.39 15.98 -6.81
C THR A 764 -12.61 15.14 -5.81
N ASP A 765 -12.90 13.84 -5.75
CA ASP A 765 -12.08 12.87 -5.03
C ASP A 765 -10.73 12.65 -5.73
N ARG A 766 -9.88 11.81 -5.14
CA ARG A 766 -8.53 11.51 -5.66
C ARG A 766 -8.50 10.93 -7.08
N SER A 767 -9.59 10.32 -7.53
CA SER A 767 -9.74 9.73 -8.87
C SER A 767 -10.39 10.67 -9.89
N GLY A 768 -10.71 11.91 -9.47
CA GLY A 768 -11.41 12.90 -10.27
C GLY A 768 -12.95 12.74 -10.25
N GLY A 769 -13.49 11.84 -9.44
CA GLY A 769 -14.93 11.66 -9.24
C GLY A 769 -15.54 12.87 -8.54
N THR A 770 -16.72 13.34 -8.97
CA THR A 770 -17.34 14.54 -8.37
C THR A 770 -17.89 14.25 -6.98
N VAL A 771 -17.50 15.05 -6.00
CA VAL A 771 -17.98 14.98 -4.61
C VAL A 771 -18.72 16.28 -4.26
N SER A 772 -19.83 16.16 -3.55
CA SER A 772 -20.56 17.32 -3.01
C SER A 772 -21.20 16.96 -1.69
N GLY A 773 -21.18 17.89 -0.74
CA GLY A 773 -21.77 17.70 0.57
C GLY A 773 -22.26 19.00 1.17
N SER A 774 -22.86 18.90 2.34
CA SER A 774 -23.33 20.06 3.08
C SER A 774 -23.33 19.80 4.58
N TYR A 775 -23.06 20.84 5.36
CA TYR A 775 -23.14 20.86 6.81
C TYR A 775 -24.23 21.86 7.23
N THR A 776 -25.13 21.44 8.13
CA THR A 776 -26.19 22.32 8.68
C THR A 776 -25.84 22.70 10.11
N ILE A 777 -25.71 24.01 10.37
CA ILE A 777 -25.48 24.54 11.72
C ILE A 777 -26.81 24.45 12.48
N SER A 778 -26.91 23.57 13.46
CA SER A 778 -28.11 23.39 14.29
C SER A 778 -28.24 24.48 15.35
N ASP A 779 -27.12 24.81 16.01
CA ASP A 779 -27.04 25.90 17.00
C ASP A 779 -25.66 26.57 16.96
N VAL A 780 -25.62 27.85 16.58
CA VAL A 780 -24.37 28.63 16.44
C VAL A 780 -23.56 28.77 17.72
N THR A 781 -24.16 28.51 18.89
CA THR A 781 -23.50 28.63 20.20
C THR A 781 -22.89 27.33 20.71
N THR A 782 -23.28 26.19 20.17
CA THR A 782 -22.79 24.86 20.59
C THR A 782 -22.09 24.11 19.47
N ASP A 783 -22.51 24.33 18.23
CA ASP A 783 -21.89 23.74 17.06
C ASP A 783 -20.61 24.50 16.72
N ASN A 784 -19.57 23.77 16.34
CA ASN A 784 -18.25 24.29 16.05
C ASN A 784 -17.78 23.86 14.65
N VAL A 785 -16.61 24.37 14.26
CA VAL A 785 -16.00 24.12 12.95
C VAL A 785 -15.74 22.63 12.71
N GLN A 786 -15.47 21.83 13.76
CA GLN A 786 -15.30 20.38 13.66
C GLN A 786 -16.47 19.68 12.95
N GLY A 787 -17.69 20.17 13.13
CA GLY A 787 -18.86 19.61 12.44
C GLY A 787 -18.77 19.72 10.91
N LEU A 788 -18.23 20.84 10.39
CA LEU A 788 -17.98 20.99 8.96
C LEU A 788 -16.83 20.11 8.50
N LEU A 789 -15.74 20.03 9.27
CA LEU A 789 -14.58 19.18 8.94
C LEU A 789 -15.00 17.72 8.81
N SER A 790 -15.73 17.17 9.79
CA SER A 790 -16.23 15.81 9.72
C SER A 790 -17.24 15.60 8.58
N ALA A 791 -18.08 16.59 8.27
CA ALA A 791 -18.98 16.50 7.12
C ALA A 791 -18.22 16.43 5.78
N ILE A 792 -17.09 17.14 5.67
CA ILE A 792 -16.19 17.04 4.51
C ILE A 792 -15.60 15.63 4.47
N GLU A 793 -14.98 15.15 5.55
CA GLU A 793 -14.40 13.81 5.60
C GLU A 793 -15.42 12.71 5.23
N ASP A 794 -16.63 12.78 5.76
CA ASP A 794 -17.72 11.84 5.46
C ASP A 794 -18.13 11.87 3.98
N ALA A 795 -18.23 13.06 3.38
CA ALA A 795 -18.60 13.21 1.97
C ALA A 795 -17.54 12.62 1.02
N PHE A 796 -16.27 12.63 1.44
CA PHE A 796 -15.15 11.99 0.76
C PHE A 796 -14.91 10.55 1.24
N SER A 797 -15.91 9.89 1.83
CA SER A 797 -15.82 8.50 2.30
C SER A 797 -14.63 8.23 3.24
N SER A 798 -14.25 9.24 4.02
CA SER A 798 -13.09 9.26 4.91
C SER A 798 -11.72 9.10 4.22
N GLU A 799 -11.65 9.29 2.90
CA GLU A 799 -10.40 9.26 2.13
C GLU A 799 -9.52 10.50 2.34
N VAL A 800 -10.10 11.59 2.85
CA VAL A 800 -9.38 12.83 3.20
C VAL A 800 -9.41 13.06 4.72
N ALA A 801 -8.45 13.84 5.20
CA ALA A 801 -8.45 14.45 6.53
C ALA A 801 -8.71 15.96 6.37
N ALA A 802 -9.71 16.49 7.07
CA ALA A 802 -10.04 17.92 7.04
C ALA A 802 -9.68 18.55 8.38
N SER A 803 -8.91 19.63 8.35
CA SER A 803 -8.42 20.32 9.54
C SER A 803 -8.39 21.84 9.35
N VAL A 804 -7.98 22.56 10.39
CA VAL A 804 -7.69 23.99 10.34
C VAL A 804 -6.26 24.20 10.84
N ASP A 805 -5.46 24.93 10.07
CA ASP A 805 -4.07 25.19 10.42
C ASP A 805 -3.92 26.21 11.56
N THR A 806 -2.68 26.43 12.01
CA THR A 806 -2.37 27.41 13.08
C THR A 806 -2.70 28.86 12.72
N SER A 807 -2.94 29.14 11.45
CA SER A 807 -3.33 30.46 10.94
C SER A 807 -4.83 30.61 10.71
N GLY A 808 -5.63 29.58 11.00
CA GLY A 808 -7.09 29.63 10.90
C GLY A 808 -7.60 29.37 9.48
N ARG A 809 -6.81 28.72 8.63
CA ARG A 809 -7.18 28.35 7.26
C ARG A 809 -7.58 26.88 7.21
N ILE A 810 -8.54 26.54 6.36
CA ILE A 810 -8.91 25.14 6.16
C ILE A 810 -7.80 24.39 5.43
N VAL A 811 -7.54 23.15 5.85
CA VAL A 811 -6.58 22.24 5.21
C VAL A 811 -7.27 20.93 4.95
N ILE A 812 -7.16 20.43 3.72
CA ILE A 812 -7.74 19.14 3.32
C ILE A 812 -6.62 18.31 2.71
N THR A 813 -6.32 17.18 3.34
CA THR A 813 -5.20 16.31 2.98
C THR A 813 -5.71 14.94 2.55
N ASP A 814 -5.26 14.44 1.41
CA ASP A 814 -5.45 13.04 1.01
C ASP A 814 -4.74 12.14 2.02
N LYS A 815 -5.41 11.08 2.50
CA LYS A 815 -4.78 10.13 3.43
C LYS A 815 -3.80 9.18 2.75
N TYR A 816 -3.80 9.13 1.43
CA TYR A 816 -2.96 8.25 0.66
C TYR A 816 -1.91 9.05 -0.10
N GLY A 817 -0.69 8.52 -0.14
CA GLY A 817 0.38 9.08 -0.95
C GLY A 817 0.13 8.92 -2.44
N GLY A 818 0.91 9.66 -3.21
CA GLY A 818 0.90 9.58 -4.67
C GLY A 818 0.00 10.62 -5.35
N TYR A 819 -0.15 10.46 -6.66
CA TYR A 819 -0.98 11.38 -7.44
C TYR A 819 -2.43 11.37 -6.97
N SER A 820 -2.98 12.57 -6.86
CA SER A 820 -4.37 12.79 -6.51
C SER A 820 -4.95 13.84 -7.47
N GLN A 821 -6.23 13.70 -7.78
CA GLN A 821 -7.02 14.72 -8.47
C GLN A 821 -7.97 15.40 -7.48
N LEU A 822 -7.57 15.44 -6.21
CA LEU A 822 -8.38 15.97 -5.12
C LEU A 822 -8.53 17.48 -5.35
N SER A 823 -9.77 17.96 -5.31
CA SER A 823 -10.03 19.39 -5.43
C SER A 823 -11.20 19.81 -4.57
N ILE A 824 -11.19 21.08 -4.17
CA ILE A 824 -12.32 21.74 -3.50
C ILE A 824 -12.67 22.99 -4.29
N SER A 825 -13.65 22.83 -5.16
CA SER A 825 -14.13 23.89 -6.05
C SER A 825 -14.90 25.00 -5.31
N SER A 826 -15.54 24.69 -4.18
CA SER A 826 -16.18 25.72 -3.34
C SER A 826 -16.45 25.21 -1.92
N ILE A 827 -16.35 26.11 -0.95
CA ILE A 827 -16.96 25.99 0.38
C ILE A 827 -17.70 27.30 0.62
N SER A 828 -19.04 27.26 0.63
CA SER A 828 -19.82 28.49 0.60
C SER A 828 -21.10 28.43 1.43
N HIS A 829 -21.49 29.60 1.90
CA HIS A 829 -22.76 29.87 2.55
C HIS A 829 -23.63 30.77 1.65
N PRO A 830 -24.94 30.52 1.49
CA PRO A 830 -25.83 31.31 0.63
C PRO A 830 -25.86 32.83 0.87
N THR A 831 -25.56 33.33 2.08
CA THR A 831 -25.57 34.78 2.36
C THR A 831 -24.18 35.40 2.50
N GLU A 832 -23.21 34.69 3.09
CA GLU A 832 -21.85 35.21 3.30
C GLU A 832 -20.87 34.86 2.16
N GLY A 833 -21.25 33.96 1.23
CA GLY A 833 -20.40 33.55 0.10
C GLY A 833 -19.33 32.52 0.48
N ALA A 834 -18.21 32.51 -0.25
CA ALA A 834 -17.05 31.67 0.04
C ALA A 834 -16.18 32.34 1.12
N PHE A 835 -16.07 31.71 2.29
CA PHE A 835 -15.46 32.32 3.48
C PHE A 835 -14.12 31.68 3.89
N PHE A 836 -13.76 30.53 3.32
CA PHE A 836 -12.39 30.00 3.34
C PHE A 836 -11.61 30.34 2.06
N GLY A 837 -12.21 31.19 1.21
CA GLY A 837 -11.67 31.58 -0.08
C GLY A 837 -11.48 30.39 -1.04
N THR A 838 -10.40 30.42 -1.81
CA THR A 838 -10.01 29.35 -2.75
C THR A 838 -9.23 28.29 -1.99
N VAL A 839 -9.63 27.02 -2.14
CA VAL A 839 -8.94 25.88 -1.54
C VAL A 839 -8.28 25.11 -2.66
N ASP A 840 -6.97 25.30 -2.82
CA ASP A 840 -6.23 24.80 -3.99
C ASP A 840 -4.84 24.28 -3.58
N VAL A 841 -4.20 23.55 -4.50
CA VAL A 841 -2.76 23.29 -4.46
C VAL A 841 -2.06 24.42 -5.20
N THR A 842 -1.30 25.24 -4.51
CA THR A 842 -0.40 26.21 -5.17
C THR A 842 1.05 25.83 -4.86
N ALA A 843 1.64 25.00 -5.71
CA ALA A 843 3.03 24.57 -5.58
C ALA A 843 3.97 25.77 -5.37
N GLY A 844 4.72 25.77 -4.26
CA GLY A 844 5.68 26.83 -3.93
C GLY A 844 5.09 28.12 -3.36
N ALA A 845 3.80 28.18 -3.00
CA ALA A 845 3.19 29.36 -2.37
C ALA A 845 3.66 29.63 -0.93
N GLY A 846 4.33 28.67 -0.30
CA GLY A 846 4.78 28.78 1.11
C GLY A 846 3.62 28.79 2.11
N ASP A 847 2.42 28.40 1.66
CA ASP A 847 1.20 28.31 2.46
C ASP A 847 0.97 26.92 3.07
N GLY A 848 1.84 25.95 2.78
CA GLY A 848 1.73 24.56 3.24
C GLY A 848 0.94 23.66 2.28
N SER A 849 0.47 24.17 1.14
CA SER A 849 -0.09 23.33 0.08
C SER A 849 1.00 22.46 -0.55
N GLN A 850 0.64 21.22 -0.89
CA GLN A 850 1.56 20.21 -1.39
C GLN A 850 0.85 19.33 -2.41
N GLU A 851 1.47 19.11 -3.57
CA GLU A 851 0.93 18.20 -4.59
C GLU A 851 1.25 16.75 -4.22
N GLY A 852 0.29 15.85 -4.45
CA GLY A 852 0.48 14.43 -4.23
C GLY A 852 1.44 13.82 -5.26
N ARG A 853 2.42 13.04 -4.80
CA ARG A 853 3.52 12.55 -5.64
C ARG A 853 4.07 11.21 -5.14
N TYR A 854 4.27 10.25 -6.03
CA TYR A 854 5.04 9.04 -5.72
C TYR A 854 6.55 9.31 -5.73
N ALA A 855 7.32 8.38 -5.16
CA ALA A 855 8.77 8.37 -5.33
C ALA A 855 9.15 8.40 -6.83
N MET A 856 10.20 9.15 -7.16
CA MET A 856 10.67 9.37 -8.52
C MET A 856 11.81 8.39 -8.83
N ALA A 857 11.74 7.73 -9.99
CA ALA A 857 12.73 6.73 -10.42
C ALA A 857 13.99 7.40 -10.98
N ILE A 858 14.71 8.14 -10.14
CA ILE A 858 15.94 8.89 -10.46
C ILE A 858 16.87 8.82 -9.26
N THR A 859 18.14 8.49 -9.49
CA THR A 859 19.19 8.50 -8.45
C THR A 859 20.21 9.61 -8.71
N ALA A 860 20.63 10.29 -7.65
CA ALA A 860 21.78 11.17 -7.60
C ALA A 860 23.03 10.43 -7.06
N THR A 861 24.18 10.59 -7.71
CA THR A 861 25.46 9.96 -7.30
C THR A 861 26.68 10.82 -7.68
N ASP A 862 27.84 10.60 -7.06
CA ASP A 862 29.15 11.11 -7.50
C ASP A 862 29.73 10.29 -8.67
N ASP A 863 30.31 10.95 -9.68
CA ASP A 863 31.10 10.29 -10.74
C ASP A 863 32.50 9.81 -10.27
N GLY A 864 32.88 10.17 -9.04
CA GLY A 864 34.16 9.87 -8.40
C GLY A 864 35.23 10.95 -8.65
N ASN A 865 34.88 12.02 -9.37
CA ASN A 865 35.70 13.21 -9.58
C ASN A 865 35.08 14.46 -8.91
N GLY A 866 34.04 14.29 -8.08
CA GLY A 866 33.38 15.39 -7.39
C GLY A 866 32.24 16.03 -8.18
N HIS A 867 31.71 15.36 -9.21
CA HIS A 867 30.60 15.86 -10.00
C HIS A 867 29.29 15.14 -9.66
N LEU A 868 28.20 15.92 -9.52
CA LEU A 868 26.85 15.38 -9.33
C LEU A 868 26.35 14.71 -10.62
N VAL A 869 25.89 13.47 -10.52
CA VAL A 869 25.26 12.70 -11.60
C VAL A 869 23.81 12.42 -11.26
N LEU A 870 22.88 12.81 -12.13
CA LEU A 870 21.47 12.40 -12.04
C LEU A 870 21.20 11.33 -13.09
N ARG A 871 20.64 10.19 -12.66
CA ARG A 871 20.38 9.05 -13.55
C ARG A 871 19.00 8.44 -13.30
N SER A 872 18.15 8.39 -14.32
CA SER A 872 16.86 7.70 -14.25
C SER A 872 17.06 6.22 -13.93
N ASP A 873 16.27 5.62 -13.05
CA ASP A 873 16.30 4.18 -12.71
C ASP A 873 15.83 3.26 -13.80
N ASP A 874 14.90 3.75 -14.60
CA ASP A 874 14.36 3.05 -15.73
C ASP A 874 15.23 3.21 -16.98
N TYR A 875 15.32 2.13 -17.74
CA TYR A 875 15.86 2.16 -19.09
C TYR A 875 14.77 2.59 -20.06
N GLY A 876 15.13 3.36 -21.08
CA GLY A 876 14.23 3.70 -22.18
C GLY A 876 14.17 5.17 -22.49
N SER A 877 13.23 5.54 -23.37
CA SER A 877 13.04 6.92 -23.84
C SER A 877 12.28 7.83 -22.88
N THR A 878 11.67 7.26 -21.82
CA THR A 878 11.14 8.04 -20.70
C THR A 878 12.28 8.79 -20.02
N GLY A 879 12.04 10.07 -19.72
CA GLY A 879 13.08 10.96 -19.21
C GLY A 879 12.59 11.84 -18.08
N PHE A 880 13.51 12.66 -17.60
CA PHE A 880 13.24 13.68 -16.59
C PHE A 880 13.79 15.02 -17.06
N THR A 881 13.25 16.11 -16.54
CA THR A 881 13.70 17.47 -16.84
C THR A 881 14.40 18.03 -15.63
N ILE A 882 15.54 18.67 -15.86
CA ILE A 882 16.32 19.39 -14.85
C ILE A 882 16.08 20.89 -15.05
N SER A 883 15.89 21.62 -13.97
CA SER A 883 15.92 23.08 -13.94
C SER A 883 16.61 23.55 -12.66
N GLN A 884 17.56 24.47 -12.77
CA GLN A 884 18.21 25.17 -11.66
C GLN A 884 17.83 26.65 -11.71
N ASP A 885 17.68 27.28 -10.54
CA ASP A 885 17.41 28.71 -10.41
C ASP A 885 18.53 29.38 -9.59
N THR A 886 19.59 29.78 -10.30
CA THR A 886 20.75 30.43 -9.67
C THR A 886 20.44 31.88 -9.30
N SER A 887 20.77 32.24 -8.06
CA SER A 887 20.53 33.59 -7.52
C SER A 887 21.44 34.70 -8.07
N ASP A 888 22.46 34.38 -8.87
CA ASP A 888 23.57 35.29 -9.24
C ASP A 888 23.53 35.84 -10.69
N GLY A 889 22.72 35.25 -11.58
CA GLY A 889 22.52 35.69 -12.96
C GLY A 889 23.73 35.50 -13.89
N ASN A 890 24.65 34.59 -13.56
CA ASN A 890 25.86 34.33 -14.33
C ASN A 890 25.62 33.22 -15.36
N TYR A 891 25.15 33.56 -16.56
CA TYR A 891 24.77 32.56 -17.56
C TYR A 891 25.76 32.43 -18.73
N ASP A 892 26.43 31.30 -18.85
CA ASP A 892 27.09 30.89 -20.09
C ASP A 892 26.04 30.40 -21.11
N HIS A 893 26.04 31.02 -22.29
CA HIS A 893 25.09 30.68 -23.35
C HIS A 893 25.69 29.65 -24.29
N ILE A 894 24.88 28.63 -24.59
CA ILE A 894 25.29 27.53 -25.44
C ILE A 894 24.37 27.41 -26.63
N ILE A 895 24.96 27.21 -27.80
CA ILE A 895 24.25 26.75 -28.98
C ILE A 895 24.73 25.36 -29.34
N TYR A 896 23.80 24.45 -29.63
CA TYR A 896 24.13 23.08 -29.98
C TYR A 896 23.18 22.53 -31.05
N THR A 897 23.56 21.45 -31.72
CA THR A 897 22.67 20.83 -32.73
C THR A 897 21.50 20.10 -32.05
N THR A 898 20.25 20.44 -32.40
CA THR A 898 18.99 19.94 -31.78
C THR A 898 18.94 18.42 -31.64
N THR A 899 19.34 17.71 -32.69
CA THR A 899 19.48 16.25 -32.73
C THR A 899 20.96 15.89 -32.85
N ALA A 900 21.37 14.73 -32.32
CA ALA A 900 22.68 14.17 -32.62
C ALA A 900 22.75 13.84 -34.13
N ASN A 901 23.31 14.76 -34.92
CA ASN A 901 23.34 14.67 -36.38
C ASN A 901 24.66 14.11 -36.92
N THR A 902 25.62 13.85 -36.04
CA THR A 902 26.94 13.37 -36.41
C THR A 902 27.27 12.09 -35.65
N THR A 903 27.26 10.99 -36.37
CA THR A 903 27.55 9.65 -35.83
C THR A 903 28.74 9.07 -36.58
N GLY A 904 29.65 8.39 -35.88
CA GLY A 904 30.87 7.82 -36.45
C GLY A 904 30.66 6.47 -37.15
N THR A 905 29.41 5.98 -37.24
CA THR A 905 29.10 4.65 -37.79
C THR A 905 27.73 4.60 -38.43
N SER A 906 27.53 3.61 -39.33
CA SER A 906 26.29 3.42 -40.07
C SER A 906 25.03 3.14 -39.27
N SER A 907 25.24 2.82 -38.01
CA SER A 907 24.25 2.44 -37.01
C SER A 907 23.76 3.61 -36.13
N GLY A 908 24.40 4.79 -36.18
CA GLY A 908 24.07 5.90 -35.28
C GLY A 908 24.53 5.71 -33.81
N ASN A 909 25.27 4.63 -33.52
CA ASN A 909 25.58 4.14 -32.17
C ASN A 909 26.97 4.54 -31.62
N VAL A 910 27.77 5.26 -32.40
CA VAL A 910 29.02 5.87 -31.93
C VAL A 910 28.89 7.35 -32.22
N PHE A 911 28.87 8.16 -31.17
CA PHE A 911 28.94 9.60 -31.35
C PHE A 911 30.34 9.98 -31.78
N ILE A 912 30.43 10.90 -32.73
CA ILE A 912 31.73 11.46 -33.09
C ILE A 912 32.28 12.23 -31.89
N ASP A 913 33.60 12.34 -31.82
CA ASP A 913 34.32 13.25 -30.92
C ASP A 913 35.23 14.17 -31.74
N GLY A 914 35.94 15.09 -31.09
CA GLY A 914 36.85 16.01 -31.78
C GLY A 914 37.93 15.28 -32.60
N SER A 915 38.35 14.08 -32.19
CA SER A 915 39.40 13.30 -32.86
C SER A 915 38.93 12.56 -34.10
N THR A 916 37.61 12.46 -34.32
CA THR A 916 37.02 11.70 -35.43
C THR A 916 37.38 12.32 -36.78
N THR A 917 37.82 11.50 -37.74
CA THR A 917 38.13 11.97 -39.11
C THR A 917 36.88 12.12 -39.96
N TRP A 918 36.90 13.00 -40.96
CA TRP A 918 35.76 13.23 -41.86
C TRP A 918 35.34 11.98 -42.67
N ASN A 919 36.26 11.05 -42.92
CA ASN A 919 35.98 9.77 -43.56
C ASN A 919 35.16 8.83 -42.65
N ASP A 920 35.26 9.00 -41.34
CA ASP A 920 34.60 8.15 -40.35
C ASP A 920 33.24 8.72 -39.90
N VAL A 921 32.87 9.92 -40.37
CA VAL A 921 31.54 10.48 -40.13
C VAL A 921 30.52 9.81 -41.04
N TYR A 922 29.61 9.04 -40.46
CA TYR A 922 28.58 8.34 -41.20
C TYR A 922 27.52 9.27 -41.77
N GLY A 923 27.07 8.96 -42.99
CA GLY A 923 26.02 9.73 -43.69
C GLY A 923 26.50 11.06 -44.29
N ALA A 924 27.69 11.54 -43.92
CA ALA A 924 28.24 12.82 -44.36
C ALA A 924 28.58 12.86 -45.86
N ASN A 925 28.96 11.74 -46.47
CA ASN A 925 29.32 11.61 -47.90
C ASN A 925 30.26 12.74 -48.40
N VAL A 926 31.18 13.21 -47.55
CA VAL A 926 32.08 14.34 -47.84
C VAL A 926 33.26 13.90 -48.73
N ALA A 927 33.74 14.81 -49.58
CA ALA A 927 34.88 14.62 -50.46
C ALA A 927 35.98 15.66 -50.19
N ASN A 928 37.22 15.36 -50.60
CA ASN A 928 38.32 16.32 -50.51
C ASN A 928 37.99 17.61 -51.28
N ASN A 929 38.29 18.75 -50.64
CA ASN A 929 37.97 20.12 -51.03
C ASN A 929 36.51 20.56 -50.83
N ASP A 930 35.66 19.76 -50.18
CA ASP A 930 34.40 20.28 -49.67
C ASP A 930 34.66 21.35 -48.59
N THR A 931 33.80 22.37 -48.56
CA THR A 931 33.95 23.48 -47.62
C THR A 931 32.72 23.63 -46.73
N ILE A 932 32.90 24.17 -45.53
CA ILE A 932 31.82 24.53 -44.61
C ILE A 932 31.90 26.03 -44.38
N THR A 933 30.87 26.76 -44.81
CA THR A 933 30.71 28.18 -44.48
C THR A 933 30.26 28.30 -43.04
N ILE A 934 31.03 29.04 -42.25
CA ILE A 934 30.72 29.40 -40.87
C ILE A 934 30.12 30.81 -40.92
N SER A 935 28.89 30.98 -40.44
CA SER A 935 28.21 32.27 -40.37
C SER A 935 27.36 32.37 -39.12
N GLY A 936 27.06 33.59 -38.67
CA GLY A 936 26.35 33.79 -37.41
C GLY A 936 26.47 35.21 -36.90
N MET A 937 26.06 35.42 -35.65
CA MET A 937 26.26 36.66 -34.90
C MET A 937 27.12 36.39 -33.67
N ALA A 938 27.99 37.36 -33.36
CA ALA A 938 28.78 37.43 -32.15
C ALA A 938 27.88 37.70 -30.92
N ARG A 939 28.49 37.80 -29.73
CA ARG A 939 27.80 37.96 -28.44
C ARG A 939 26.74 39.05 -28.39
N ASP A 940 26.94 40.16 -29.09
CA ASP A 940 26.01 41.30 -29.12
C ASP A 940 24.73 41.07 -29.96
N GLY A 941 24.64 39.94 -30.68
CA GLY A 941 23.53 39.61 -31.56
C GLY A 941 23.44 40.48 -32.83
N ILE A 942 24.44 41.33 -33.08
CA ILE A 942 24.44 42.33 -34.16
C ILE A 942 25.66 42.17 -35.06
N THR A 943 26.83 41.91 -34.47
CA THR A 943 28.10 41.81 -35.19
C THR A 943 28.20 40.45 -35.87
N PRO A 944 28.26 40.37 -37.20
CA PRO A 944 28.29 39.09 -37.90
C PRO A 944 29.66 38.41 -37.78
N ILE A 945 29.66 37.10 -37.53
CA ILE A 945 30.84 36.26 -37.68
C ILE A 945 30.86 35.63 -39.08
N SER A 946 32.05 35.40 -39.62
CA SER A 946 32.21 34.71 -40.90
C SER A 946 33.52 33.94 -40.93
N GLY A 947 33.46 32.69 -41.38
CA GLY A 947 34.61 31.82 -41.58
C GLY A 947 34.36 30.78 -42.65
N THR A 948 35.41 30.06 -43.04
CA THR A 948 35.29 28.91 -43.93
C THR A 948 36.27 27.85 -43.48
N TYR A 949 35.77 26.63 -43.28
CA TYR A 949 36.60 25.45 -43.05
C TYR A 949 36.65 24.65 -44.36
N THR A 950 37.83 24.17 -44.75
CA THR A 950 38.02 23.35 -45.95
C THR A 950 38.54 21.98 -45.54
N ILE A 951 37.81 20.94 -45.92
CA ILE A 951 38.22 19.55 -45.71
C ILE A 951 39.23 19.23 -46.82
N THR A 952 40.51 19.33 -46.51
CA THR A 952 41.60 19.15 -47.49
C THR A 952 41.86 17.66 -47.74
N ASP A 953 41.80 16.85 -46.70
CA ASP A 953 41.93 15.39 -46.77
C ASP A 953 41.00 14.70 -45.76
N ILE A 954 39.97 14.00 -46.25
CA ILE A 954 38.96 13.33 -45.42
C ILE A 954 39.55 12.28 -44.47
N THR A 955 40.76 11.76 -44.75
CA THR A 955 41.38 10.70 -43.94
C THR A 955 42.24 11.23 -42.80
N THR A 956 42.60 12.51 -42.79
CA THR A 956 43.48 13.10 -41.77
C THR A 956 42.90 14.32 -41.10
N ASP A 957 42.01 15.05 -41.78
CA ASP A 957 41.32 16.18 -41.18
C ASP A 957 40.23 15.65 -40.23
N THR A 958 40.18 16.23 -39.03
CA THR A 958 39.26 15.83 -37.97
C THR A 958 38.19 16.89 -37.73
N ILE A 959 37.18 16.50 -36.97
CA ILE A 959 36.13 17.42 -36.49
C ILE A 959 36.74 18.57 -35.67
N ASP A 960 37.80 18.33 -34.89
CA ASP A 960 38.55 19.36 -34.14
C ASP A 960 39.01 20.53 -35.02
N GLY A 961 39.36 20.25 -36.28
CA GLY A 961 39.71 21.29 -37.25
C GLY A 961 38.56 22.24 -37.56
N LEU A 962 37.33 21.73 -37.62
CA LEU A 962 36.12 22.54 -37.79
C LEU A 962 35.80 23.31 -36.50
N LEU A 963 35.92 22.69 -35.34
CA LEU A 963 35.70 23.33 -34.03
C LEU A 963 36.64 24.53 -33.86
N THR A 964 37.93 24.34 -34.11
CA THR A 964 38.93 25.41 -34.09
C THR A 964 38.59 26.54 -35.07
N ALA A 965 38.07 26.20 -36.26
CA ALA A 965 37.68 27.21 -37.26
C ALA A 965 36.47 28.03 -36.81
N ILE A 966 35.53 27.42 -36.06
CA ILE A 966 34.39 28.11 -35.45
C ILE A 966 34.87 29.09 -34.38
N GLU A 967 35.71 28.64 -33.45
CA GLU A 967 36.31 29.50 -32.41
C GLU A 967 37.07 30.69 -32.99
N THR A 968 37.82 30.44 -34.06
CA THR A 968 38.56 31.47 -34.79
C THR A 968 37.62 32.52 -35.40
N ALA A 969 36.46 32.09 -35.93
CA ALA A 969 35.48 32.99 -36.52
C ALA A 969 34.84 33.94 -35.49
N TYR A 970 34.55 33.44 -34.29
CA TYR A 970 34.06 34.25 -33.16
C TYR A 970 35.15 35.15 -32.58
N SER A 971 36.35 34.62 -32.36
CA SER A 971 37.49 35.35 -31.81
C SER A 971 37.89 36.54 -32.69
N ALA A 972 37.75 36.40 -34.02
CA ALA A 972 37.99 37.49 -34.97
C ALA A 972 37.06 38.72 -34.75
N GLN A 973 35.89 38.53 -34.15
CA GLN A 973 34.95 39.60 -33.78
C GLN A 973 35.01 39.97 -32.29
N GLY A 974 35.97 39.43 -31.53
CA GLY A 974 36.15 39.73 -30.11
C GLY A 974 35.20 38.99 -29.17
N THR A 975 34.53 37.94 -29.63
CA THR A 975 33.79 36.99 -28.78
C THR A 975 34.66 35.76 -28.56
N THR A 976 34.91 35.40 -27.30
CA THR A 976 35.59 34.16 -26.95
C THR A 976 34.53 33.08 -26.86
N VAL A 977 34.67 32.01 -27.65
CA VAL A 977 33.84 30.82 -27.52
C VAL A 977 34.72 29.58 -27.42
N ASP A 978 34.19 28.53 -26.79
CA ASP A 978 34.76 27.18 -26.82
C ASP A 978 33.85 26.30 -27.69
N ALA A 979 34.41 25.55 -28.63
CA ALA A 979 33.65 24.67 -29.52
C ALA A 979 34.05 23.21 -29.30
N PHE A 980 33.08 22.37 -28.93
CA PHE A 980 33.33 20.96 -28.61
C PHE A 980 32.22 20.04 -29.11
N VAL A 981 32.37 18.74 -28.90
CA VAL A 981 31.38 17.71 -29.25
C VAL A 981 31.03 16.89 -28.02
N ARG A 982 29.73 16.74 -27.73
CA ARG A 982 29.18 15.91 -26.64
C ARG A 982 27.96 15.16 -27.19
N ASP A 983 27.83 13.87 -26.90
CA ASP A 983 26.72 13.02 -27.37
C ASP A 983 26.36 13.16 -28.87
N GLY A 984 27.39 13.36 -29.72
CA GLY A 984 27.24 13.45 -31.18
C GLY A 984 26.58 14.74 -31.67
N LYS A 985 26.55 15.76 -30.81
CA LYS A 985 26.12 17.12 -31.11
C LYS A 985 27.32 18.06 -31.04
N ILE A 986 27.36 19.05 -31.93
CA ILE A 986 28.35 20.13 -31.87
C ILE A 986 27.83 21.20 -30.92
N TYR A 987 28.66 21.59 -29.95
CA TYR A 987 28.41 22.64 -28.97
C TYR A 987 29.32 23.83 -29.25
N VAL A 988 28.79 25.04 -29.07
CA VAL A 988 29.56 26.27 -29.02
C VAL A 988 29.11 27.08 -27.82
N GLU A 989 30.05 27.37 -26.94
CA GLU A 989 29.83 28.01 -25.65
C GLU A 989 30.47 29.40 -25.64
N ASP A 990 29.70 30.43 -25.29
CA ASP A 990 30.26 31.76 -25.00
C ASP A 990 30.72 31.82 -23.54
N THR A 991 32.02 31.66 -23.31
CA THR A 991 32.65 31.56 -21.97
C THR A 991 32.79 32.93 -21.27
N THR A 992 31.98 33.91 -21.65
CA THR A 992 32.06 35.27 -21.10
C THR A 992 30.78 35.55 -20.30
N ALA A 993 30.93 35.99 -19.04
CA ALA A 993 29.81 36.27 -18.13
C ALA A 993 28.83 37.35 -18.65
N GLY A 994 27.53 37.07 -18.63
CA GLY A 994 26.43 38.00 -18.96
C GLY A 994 25.64 37.65 -20.24
N SER A 995 24.63 38.46 -20.59
CA SER A 995 23.74 38.16 -21.73
C SER A 995 24.49 37.96 -23.04
N SER A 996 24.19 36.86 -23.74
CA SER A 996 24.75 36.55 -25.04
C SER A 996 23.67 36.22 -26.05
N SER A 997 23.82 36.76 -27.26
CA SER A 997 22.96 36.50 -28.41
C SER A 997 23.75 35.85 -29.54
N ILE A 998 24.77 35.04 -29.19
CA ILE A 998 25.50 34.27 -30.18
C ILE A 998 24.54 33.42 -31.02
N SER A 999 24.85 33.30 -32.30
CA SER A 999 24.19 32.37 -33.21
C SER A 999 25.21 31.80 -34.16
N LEU A 1000 25.03 30.53 -34.52
CA LEU A 1000 25.87 29.82 -35.47
C LEU A 1000 24.98 29.18 -36.52
N THR A 1001 25.45 29.25 -37.75
CA THR A 1001 24.91 28.49 -38.86
C THR A 1001 26.10 27.95 -39.65
N LEU A 1002 26.21 26.63 -39.68
CA LEU A 1002 27.15 25.91 -40.52
C LEU A 1002 26.43 25.55 -41.81
N THR A 1003 26.89 26.09 -42.92
CA THR A 1003 26.36 25.75 -44.26
C THR A 1003 27.40 24.92 -44.99
N PRO A 1004 27.19 23.60 -45.12
CA PRO A 1004 28.02 22.77 -45.98
C PRO A 1004 27.89 23.22 -47.43
N ASN A 1005 29.02 23.45 -48.09
CA ASN A 1005 29.09 23.70 -49.51
C ASN A 1005 29.73 22.50 -50.19
N ASN A 1006 29.14 22.11 -51.31
CA ASN A 1006 29.41 20.83 -51.95
C ASN A 1006 30.29 21.00 -53.20
N GLU A 1007 31.48 21.56 -53.03
CA GLU A 1007 32.41 21.76 -54.14
C GLU A 1007 32.95 20.45 -54.74
N GLY A 1008 32.88 19.33 -54.00
CA GLY A 1008 33.34 17.99 -54.37
C GLY A 1008 32.25 16.97 -54.75
N GLY A 1009 30.96 17.24 -54.54
CA GLY A 1009 29.82 16.43 -55.03
C GLY A 1009 29.10 15.50 -54.04
N GLY A 1010 29.40 15.58 -52.74
CA GLY A 1010 28.77 14.91 -51.59
C GLY A 1010 27.44 15.47 -51.05
N SER A 1011 27.02 15.08 -49.85
CA SER A 1011 25.82 15.59 -49.15
C SER A 1011 26.02 15.58 -47.64
N LEU A 1012 26.52 16.68 -47.09
CA LEU A 1012 26.73 16.86 -45.65
C LEU A 1012 25.53 17.58 -45.02
N ALA A 1013 24.99 17.02 -43.93
CA ALA A 1013 23.98 17.66 -43.10
C ALA A 1013 24.47 17.68 -41.64
N LEU A 1014 24.58 18.87 -41.05
CA LEU A 1014 25.03 19.07 -39.66
C LEU A 1014 23.87 19.41 -38.71
N GLY A 1015 22.63 19.35 -39.19
CA GLY A 1015 21.44 19.65 -38.40
C GLY A 1015 21.11 21.13 -38.26
N THR A 1016 20.10 21.41 -37.43
CA THR A 1016 19.73 22.75 -36.96
C THR A 1016 20.31 22.99 -35.57
N PHE A 1017 20.79 24.21 -35.31
CA PHE A 1017 21.23 24.60 -33.98
C PHE A 1017 20.03 25.11 -33.17
N ASP A 1018 19.93 24.64 -31.94
CA ASP A 1018 19.12 25.26 -30.89
C ASP A 1018 20.00 26.08 -29.96
N ARG A 1019 19.38 26.95 -29.17
CA ARG A 1019 20.04 27.75 -28.15
C ARG A 1019 19.46 27.42 -26.78
N THR A 1020 20.30 26.96 -25.86
CA THR A 1020 19.99 26.97 -24.43
C THR A 1020 20.66 28.15 -23.75
N THR A 1021 20.08 28.61 -22.66
CA THR A 1021 20.51 29.84 -22.02
C THR A 1021 21.69 29.68 -21.05
N GLU A 1022 21.97 28.49 -20.49
CA GLU A 1022 22.71 28.41 -19.21
C GLU A 1022 23.51 27.09 -19.02
N ARG A 1023 24.82 27.17 -18.72
CA ARG A 1023 25.65 26.05 -18.22
C ARG A 1023 26.51 26.38 -17.00
N ASP A 1024 26.66 27.66 -16.64
CA ASP A 1024 27.34 28.10 -15.41
C ASP A 1024 26.33 28.10 -14.24
N LEU A 1025 25.66 26.95 -14.06
CA LEU A 1025 24.71 26.72 -12.98
C LEU A 1025 25.47 26.10 -11.80
N ASP A 1026 25.08 26.43 -10.57
CA ASP A 1026 25.87 26.19 -9.36
C ASP A 1026 26.19 24.70 -9.11
N LEU A 1027 25.40 23.77 -9.66
CA LEU A 1027 25.63 22.32 -9.56
C LEU A 1027 26.28 21.70 -10.81
N GLY A 1028 26.53 22.51 -11.84
CA GLY A 1028 27.11 22.08 -13.11
C GLY A 1028 26.21 21.22 -14.00
N LEU A 1029 24.95 21.00 -13.61
CA LEU A 1029 23.95 20.29 -14.41
C LEU A 1029 23.38 21.20 -15.52
N VAL A 1030 22.87 20.62 -16.60
CA VAL A 1030 22.26 21.38 -17.72
C VAL A 1030 20.74 21.39 -17.58
N ASN A 1031 20.12 22.57 -17.62
CA ASN A 1031 18.67 22.70 -17.65
C ASN A 1031 18.10 22.12 -18.96
N GLY A 1032 17.15 21.20 -18.86
CA GLY A 1032 16.53 20.54 -20.01
C GLY A 1032 16.13 19.10 -19.75
N THR A 1033 15.61 18.44 -20.79
CA THR A 1033 15.13 17.06 -20.71
C THR A 1033 16.25 16.06 -20.97
N VAL A 1034 16.41 15.12 -20.05
CA VAL A 1034 17.35 14.00 -20.07
C VAL A 1034 16.57 12.72 -20.37
N THR A 1035 16.88 12.03 -21.47
CA THR A 1035 16.23 10.78 -21.86
C THR A 1035 17.25 9.69 -22.14
N GLY A 1036 16.86 8.43 -21.89
CA GLY A 1036 17.57 7.27 -22.39
C GLY A 1036 17.11 6.88 -23.80
N GLN A 1037 17.39 5.65 -24.18
CA GLN A 1037 16.95 5.06 -25.45
C GLN A 1037 16.36 3.68 -25.19
N ASP A 1038 15.28 3.36 -25.89
CA ASP A 1038 14.71 2.01 -25.86
C ASP A 1038 15.60 1.03 -26.63
N VAL A 1039 15.53 -0.23 -26.23
CA VAL A 1039 16.09 -1.35 -26.99
C VAL A 1039 15.50 -1.35 -28.41
N ALA A 1040 16.28 -1.70 -29.41
CA ALA A 1040 15.81 -1.85 -30.78
C ALA A 1040 16.36 -3.14 -31.35
N GLY A 1041 15.51 -3.94 -32.00
CA GLY A 1041 15.87 -5.28 -32.44
C GLY A 1041 14.81 -5.93 -33.32
N THR A 1042 15.02 -7.21 -33.61
CA THR A 1042 14.05 -8.10 -34.27
C THR A 1042 13.99 -9.43 -33.54
N ILE A 1043 12.84 -10.10 -33.65
CA ILE A 1043 12.64 -11.46 -33.17
C ILE A 1043 12.44 -12.33 -34.41
N ASN A 1044 13.32 -13.29 -34.63
CA ASN A 1044 13.35 -14.16 -35.82
C ASN A 1044 13.40 -13.40 -37.16
N GLY A 1045 13.96 -12.19 -37.17
CA GLY A 1045 13.97 -11.30 -38.33
C GLY A 1045 12.65 -10.58 -38.62
N GLU A 1046 11.60 -10.83 -37.83
CA GLU A 1046 10.34 -10.05 -37.84
C GLU A 1046 10.52 -8.79 -36.98
N SER A 1047 9.78 -7.72 -37.30
CA SER A 1047 9.92 -6.44 -36.62
C SER A 1047 9.43 -6.51 -35.18
N ALA A 1048 10.13 -5.83 -34.28
CA ALA A 1048 9.79 -5.78 -32.86
C ALA A 1048 9.91 -4.34 -32.34
N THR A 1049 8.92 -3.92 -31.56
CA THR A 1049 8.87 -2.64 -30.88
C THR A 1049 9.59 -2.77 -29.54
N GLY A 1050 10.50 -1.85 -29.27
CA GLY A 1050 11.20 -1.79 -27.99
C GLY A 1050 10.58 -0.77 -27.05
N SER A 1051 10.49 -1.14 -25.77
CA SER A 1051 10.12 -0.27 -24.66
C SER A 1051 11.03 -0.58 -23.48
N GLY A 1052 11.86 0.39 -23.10
CA GLY A 1052 12.95 0.18 -22.17
C GLY A 1052 13.85 -0.97 -22.61
N GLN A 1053 13.96 -2.01 -21.78
CA GLN A 1053 14.72 -3.23 -22.10
C GLN A 1053 13.90 -4.35 -22.75
N VAL A 1054 12.59 -4.15 -22.98
CA VAL A 1054 11.69 -5.17 -23.51
C VAL A 1054 11.52 -4.98 -25.02
N LEU A 1055 11.72 -6.05 -25.78
CA LEU A 1055 11.33 -6.15 -27.19
C LEU A 1055 10.05 -6.97 -27.27
N THR A 1056 9.05 -6.45 -27.97
CA THR A 1056 7.78 -7.13 -28.24
C THR A 1056 7.59 -7.21 -29.74
N GLY A 1057 7.31 -8.41 -30.27
CA GLY A 1057 7.02 -8.56 -31.70
C GLY A 1057 5.76 -7.78 -32.10
N ASP A 1058 5.83 -7.11 -33.24
CA ASP A 1058 4.79 -6.20 -33.70
C ASP A 1058 3.49 -6.92 -34.10
N GLU A 1059 2.37 -6.21 -33.95
CA GLU A 1059 1.04 -6.68 -34.37
C GLU A 1059 1.02 -7.00 -35.87
N GLY A 1060 0.46 -8.16 -36.24
CA GLY A 1060 0.39 -8.67 -37.60
C GLY A 1060 1.61 -9.47 -38.05
N ASN A 1061 2.60 -9.67 -37.18
CA ASN A 1061 3.70 -10.60 -37.43
C ASN A 1061 3.17 -12.03 -37.56
N ALA A 1062 3.82 -12.84 -38.41
CA ALA A 1062 3.31 -14.18 -38.71
C ALA A 1062 3.59 -15.19 -37.60
N ASN A 1063 4.63 -14.98 -36.78
CA ASN A 1063 5.03 -15.95 -35.75
C ASN A 1063 5.30 -15.30 -34.39
N THR A 1064 5.73 -14.03 -34.37
CA THR A 1064 6.23 -13.35 -33.17
C THR A 1064 5.28 -12.29 -32.61
N ASP A 1065 4.07 -12.15 -33.16
CA ASP A 1065 3.08 -11.17 -32.69
C ASP A 1065 2.86 -11.30 -31.19
N GLY A 1066 3.14 -10.24 -30.44
CA GLY A 1066 2.99 -10.18 -28.99
C GLY A 1066 4.04 -10.92 -28.17
N LEU A 1067 4.98 -11.64 -28.80
CA LEU A 1067 6.08 -12.30 -28.10
C LEU A 1067 7.01 -11.24 -27.49
N SER A 1068 7.09 -11.24 -26.16
CA SER A 1068 7.78 -10.23 -25.37
C SER A 1068 8.97 -10.80 -24.61
N ILE A 1069 10.11 -10.12 -24.75
CA ILE A 1069 11.40 -10.60 -24.28
C ILE A 1069 12.19 -9.42 -23.70
N ARG A 1070 12.89 -9.61 -22.59
CA ARG A 1070 13.75 -8.59 -21.99
C ARG A 1070 15.20 -8.89 -22.30
N TYR A 1071 15.91 -7.88 -22.78
CA TYR A 1071 17.35 -7.94 -23.02
C TYR A 1071 18.09 -7.09 -21.98
N LYS A 1072 18.90 -7.74 -21.15
CA LYS A 1072 19.70 -7.12 -20.07
C LYS A 1072 21.14 -6.78 -20.47
N GLY A 1073 21.53 -7.07 -21.71
CA GLY A 1073 22.89 -6.82 -22.19
C GLY A 1073 23.10 -5.37 -22.65
N THR A 1074 24.36 -4.98 -22.81
CA THR A 1074 24.78 -3.63 -23.26
C THR A 1074 25.35 -3.63 -24.68
N THR A 1075 25.52 -4.80 -25.29
CA THR A 1075 26.10 -4.93 -26.62
C THR A 1075 25.08 -4.62 -27.71
N ASN A 1076 25.53 -3.88 -28.72
CA ASN A 1076 24.73 -3.45 -29.87
C ASN A 1076 25.07 -4.26 -31.12
N ASN A 1077 24.12 -4.34 -32.05
CA ASN A 1077 24.23 -4.97 -33.37
C ASN A 1077 24.78 -6.40 -33.33
N THR A 1078 24.16 -7.25 -32.50
CA THR A 1078 24.56 -8.65 -32.31
C THR A 1078 23.36 -9.56 -32.16
N ASP A 1079 23.51 -10.79 -32.61
CA ASP A 1079 22.63 -11.89 -32.20
C ASP A 1079 22.94 -12.20 -30.73
N VAL A 1080 21.94 -12.07 -29.87
CA VAL A 1080 22.10 -12.18 -28.41
C VAL A 1080 21.72 -13.56 -27.88
N GLY A 1081 20.99 -14.35 -28.67
CA GLY A 1081 20.58 -15.71 -28.36
C GLY A 1081 19.31 -16.12 -29.10
N THR A 1082 18.85 -17.34 -28.84
CA THR A 1082 17.54 -17.86 -29.24
C THR A 1082 16.58 -17.98 -28.05
N ILE A 1083 15.29 -17.97 -28.37
CA ILE A 1083 14.16 -18.20 -27.46
C ILE A 1083 13.30 -19.31 -28.03
N LYS A 1084 13.08 -20.34 -27.23
CA LYS A 1084 12.24 -21.49 -27.57
C LYS A 1084 10.87 -21.31 -26.91
N LEU A 1085 9.86 -20.93 -27.69
CA LEU A 1085 8.47 -20.80 -27.26
C LEU A 1085 7.73 -22.12 -27.50
N THR A 1086 7.25 -22.72 -26.42
CA THR A 1086 6.40 -23.92 -26.43
C THR A 1086 4.98 -23.51 -26.10
N ILE A 1087 4.02 -23.88 -26.94
CA ILE A 1087 2.59 -23.67 -26.69
C ILE A 1087 1.99 -25.02 -26.30
N GLY A 1088 1.69 -25.17 -25.01
CA GLY A 1088 1.19 -26.42 -24.45
C GLY A 1088 -0.27 -26.71 -24.81
N MET A 1089 -0.70 -27.94 -24.54
CA MET A 1089 -2.03 -28.44 -24.88
C MET A 1089 -3.16 -27.66 -24.21
N ALA A 1090 -3.00 -27.28 -22.93
CA ALA A 1090 -4.03 -26.51 -22.23
C ALA A 1090 -4.19 -25.13 -22.89
N GLU A 1091 -3.08 -24.49 -23.25
CA GLU A 1091 -3.12 -23.24 -23.99
C GLU A 1091 -3.72 -23.39 -25.40
N LEU A 1092 -3.39 -24.44 -26.14
CA LEU A 1092 -4.00 -24.72 -27.45
C LEU A 1092 -5.52 -24.89 -27.34
N PHE A 1093 -5.99 -25.57 -26.30
CA PHE A 1093 -7.42 -25.71 -26.02
C PHE A 1093 -8.05 -24.37 -25.63
N GLU A 1094 -7.41 -23.57 -24.78
CA GLU A 1094 -7.89 -22.23 -24.45
C GLU A 1094 -8.00 -21.36 -25.71
N ARG A 1095 -6.97 -21.36 -26.56
CA ARG A 1095 -6.95 -20.60 -27.82
C ARG A 1095 -8.10 -20.98 -28.72
N ILE A 1096 -8.27 -22.27 -28.99
CA ILE A 1096 -9.32 -22.73 -29.90
C ILE A 1096 -10.71 -22.48 -29.32
N LEU A 1097 -10.93 -22.77 -28.02
CA LEU A 1097 -12.22 -22.60 -27.37
C LEU A 1097 -12.65 -21.15 -27.33
N TYR A 1098 -11.73 -20.23 -27.04
CA TYR A 1098 -12.02 -18.79 -27.15
C TYR A 1098 -12.46 -18.43 -28.58
N ASN A 1099 -11.78 -18.90 -29.63
CA ASN A 1099 -12.20 -18.64 -31.01
C ASN A 1099 -13.58 -19.26 -31.35
N MET A 1100 -14.02 -20.29 -30.62
CA MET A 1100 -15.37 -20.85 -30.77
C MET A 1100 -16.41 -20.01 -30.03
N THR A 1101 -16.13 -19.63 -28.79
CA THR A 1101 -17.10 -19.10 -27.81
C THR A 1101 -17.10 -17.58 -27.68
N ASP A 1102 -16.11 -16.87 -28.25
CA ASP A 1102 -15.99 -15.43 -28.13
C ASP A 1102 -17.18 -14.71 -28.79
N SER A 1103 -17.91 -13.94 -27.99
CA SER A 1103 -19.05 -13.14 -28.43
C SER A 1103 -18.64 -11.79 -29.02
N THR A 1104 -17.38 -11.39 -28.90
CA THR A 1104 -16.90 -10.08 -29.36
C THR A 1104 -16.33 -10.09 -30.78
N SER A 1105 -15.73 -11.21 -31.19
CA SER A 1105 -15.08 -11.37 -32.51
C SER A 1105 -15.81 -12.35 -33.45
N ASP A 1106 -17.12 -12.55 -33.25
CA ASP A 1106 -17.97 -13.47 -34.03
C ASP A 1106 -17.51 -14.95 -33.99
N GLY A 1107 -17.12 -15.45 -32.80
CA GLY A 1107 -16.84 -16.87 -32.61
C GLY A 1107 -17.98 -17.73 -33.14
N TYR A 1108 -17.68 -18.80 -33.88
CA TYR A 1108 -18.70 -19.43 -34.72
C TYR A 1108 -19.83 -20.14 -33.94
N VAL A 1109 -19.64 -20.43 -32.64
CA VAL A 1109 -20.71 -20.89 -31.74
C VAL A 1109 -21.58 -19.71 -31.30
N ALA A 1110 -20.98 -18.58 -30.92
CA ALA A 1110 -21.68 -17.35 -30.59
C ALA A 1110 -22.50 -16.85 -31.80
N PHE A 1111 -21.88 -16.79 -32.99
CA PHE A 1111 -22.55 -16.45 -34.24
C PHE A 1111 -23.76 -17.36 -34.54
N LYS A 1112 -23.65 -18.66 -34.24
CA LYS A 1112 -24.77 -19.59 -34.41
C LYS A 1112 -25.92 -19.28 -33.46
N GLN A 1113 -25.63 -18.92 -32.21
CA GLN A 1113 -26.65 -18.51 -31.23
C GLN A 1113 -27.35 -17.23 -31.69
N ASP A 1114 -26.59 -16.23 -32.12
CA ASP A 1114 -27.14 -14.96 -32.61
C ASP A 1114 -28.01 -15.17 -33.85
N SER A 1115 -27.56 -15.98 -34.81
CA SER A 1115 -28.33 -16.32 -36.00
C SER A 1115 -29.67 -17.02 -35.68
N LEU A 1116 -29.69 -17.89 -34.67
CA LEU A 1116 -30.91 -18.53 -34.19
C LEU A 1116 -31.83 -17.50 -33.50
N GLN A 1117 -31.28 -16.62 -32.66
CA GLN A 1117 -32.03 -15.57 -31.98
C GLN A 1117 -32.67 -14.59 -32.97
N ASP A 1118 -31.94 -14.18 -34.00
CA ASP A 1118 -32.47 -13.33 -35.08
C ASP A 1118 -33.61 -14.01 -35.83
N THR A 1119 -33.48 -15.31 -36.10
CA THR A 1119 -34.55 -16.09 -36.73
C THR A 1119 -35.78 -16.17 -35.83
N ILE A 1120 -35.61 -16.33 -34.52
CA ILE A 1120 -36.70 -16.32 -33.54
C ILE A 1120 -37.40 -14.94 -33.56
N ASN A 1121 -36.63 -13.86 -33.51
CA ASN A 1121 -37.16 -12.49 -33.53
C ASN A 1121 -37.98 -12.18 -34.80
N ASP A 1122 -37.53 -12.65 -35.96
CA ASP A 1122 -38.28 -12.53 -37.22
C ASP A 1122 -39.59 -13.33 -37.19
N LEU A 1123 -39.55 -14.57 -36.67
CA LEU A 1123 -40.75 -15.40 -36.51
C LEU A 1123 -41.75 -14.78 -35.52
N GLU A 1124 -41.29 -14.18 -34.42
CA GLU A 1124 -42.15 -13.44 -33.47
C GLU A 1124 -42.83 -12.24 -34.13
N THR A 1125 -42.08 -11.51 -34.95
CA THR A 1125 -42.63 -10.38 -35.72
C THR A 1125 -43.70 -10.88 -36.70
N GLN A 1126 -43.43 -11.99 -37.40
CA GLN A 1126 -44.41 -12.60 -38.31
C GLN A 1126 -45.67 -13.10 -37.59
N ILE A 1127 -45.53 -13.72 -36.41
CA ILE A 1127 -46.66 -14.15 -35.58
C ILE A 1127 -47.51 -12.94 -35.19
N THR A 1128 -46.88 -11.90 -34.63
CA THR A 1128 -47.56 -10.66 -34.22
C THR A 1128 -48.34 -10.04 -35.38
N GLU A 1129 -47.73 -9.92 -36.57
CA GLU A 1129 -48.42 -9.39 -37.75
C GLU A 1129 -49.60 -10.27 -38.20
N MET A 1130 -49.46 -11.60 -38.10
CA MET A 1130 -50.53 -12.52 -38.47
C MET A 1130 -51.68 -12.47 -37.48
N GLU A 1131 -51.40 -12.41 -36.17
CA GLU A 1131 -52.40 -12.25 -35.11
C GLU A 1131 -53.18 -10.93 -35.25
N GLU A 1132 -52.50 -9.81 -35.46
CA GLU A 1132 -53.15 -8.51 -35.71
C GLU A 1132 -54.08 -8.56 -36.93
N ARG A 1133 -53.66 -9.23 -38.01
CA ARG A 1133 -54.50 -9.43 -39.21
C ARG A 1133 -55.71 -10.32 -38.91
N LEU A 1134 -55.56 -11.36 -38.08
CA LEU A 1134 -56.67 -12.21 -37.66
C LEU A 1134 -57.66 -11.44 -36.78
N ASP A 1135 -57.20 -10.59 -35.88
CA ASP A 1135 -58.03 -9.73 -35.03
C ASP A 1135 -58.84 -8.73 -35.86
N GLN A 1136 -58.20 -8.02 -36.80
CA GLN A 1136 -58.91 -7.12 -37.71
C GLN A 1136 -59.95 -7.86 -38.55
N LYS A 1137 -59.63 -9.08 -39.00
CA LYS A 1137 -60.55 -9.93 -39.76
C LYS A 1137 -61.74 -10.37 -38.89
N MET A 1138 -61.49 -10.77 -37.66
CA MET A 1138 -62.52 -11.11 -36.67
C MET A 1138 -63.45 -9.92 -36.43
N GLU A 1139 -62.90 -8.73 -36.17
CA GLU A 1139 -63.67 -7.50 -35.94
C GLU A 1139 -64.52 -7.12 -37.16
N MET A 1140 -63.96 -7.18 -38.37
CA MET A 1140 -64.69 -6.93 -39.61
C MET A 1140 -65.84 -7.93 -39.79
N MET A 1141 -65.61 -9.22 -39.50
CA MET A 1141 -66.66 -10.23 -39.58
C MET A 1141 -67.76 -9.97 -38.55
N ILE A 1142 -67.42 -9.70 -37.29
CA ILE A 1142 -68.36 -9.33 -36.23
C ILE A 1142 -69.22 -8.14 -36.67
N ASN A 1143 -68.60 -7.05 -37.14
CA ASN A 1143 -69.29 -5.84 -37.57
C ASN A 1143 -70.27 -6.11 -38.74
N ARG A 1144 -69.87 -6.96 -39.70
CA ARG A 1144 -70.76 -7.38 -40.80
C ARG A 1144 -71.96 -8.17 -40.29
N PHE A 1145 -71.77 -9.12 -39.38
CA PHE A 1145 -72.85 -9.93 -38.83
C PHE A 1145 -73.80 -9.12 -37.92
N VAL A 1146 -73.26 -8.19 -37.12
CA VAL A 1146 -74.07 -7.25 -36.32
C VAL A 1146 -74.91 -6.35 -37.23
N ALA A 1147 -74.34 -5.81 -38.32
CA ALA A 1147 -75.08 -4.99 -39.27
C ALA A 1147 -76.21 -5.77 -39.96
N MET A 1148 -75.97 -7.06 -40.27
CA MET A 1148 -76.99 -7.96 -40.83
C MET A 1148 -78.09 -8.29 -39.81
N GLU A 1149 -77.76 -8.57 -38.54
CA GLU A 1149 -78.74 -8.75 -37.45
C GLU A 1149 -79.60 -7.50 -37.26
N LEU A 1150 -79.02 -6.30 -37.28
CA LEU A 1150 -79.78 -5.05 -37.18
C LEU A 1150 -80.72 -4.85 -38.38
N ALA A 1151 -80.27 -5.21 -39.58
CA ALA A 1151 -81.10 -5.18 -40.78
C ALA A 1151 -82.26 -6.19 -40.69
N LEU A 1152 -82.01 -7.41 -40.21
CA LEU A 1152 -83.02 -8.44 -39.98
C LEU A 1152 -84.02 -8.03 -38.89
N ALA A 1153 -83.56 -7.47 -37.78
CA ALA A 1153 -84.42 -6.98 -36.71
C ALA A 1153 -85.32 -5.82 -37.19
N ARG A 1154 -84.80 -4.94 -38.06
CA ARG A 1154 -85.61 -3.91 -38.73
C ARG A 1154 -86.64 -4.52 -39.67
N LEU A 1155 -86.26 -5.51 -40.48
CA LEU A 1155 -87.18 -6.22 -41.38
C LEU A 1155 -88.25 -6.99 -40.61
N GLN A 1156 -87.92 -7.61 -39.49
CA GLN A 1156 -88.88 -8.29 -38.61
C GLN A 1156 -89.84 -7.28 -37.95
N ASN A 1157 -89.34 -6.16 -37.43
CA ASN A 1157 -90.19 -5.08 -36.92
C ASN A 1157 -91.09 -4.50 -38.02
N GLN A 1158 -90.58 -4.32 -39.23
CA GLN A 1158 -91.35 -3.85 -40.38
C GLN A 1158 -92.38 -4.89 -40.84
N SER A 1159 -92.06 -6.18 -40.76
CA SER A 1159 -92.97 -7.29 -41.01
C SER A 1159 -94.05 -7.38 -39.93
N SER A 1160 -93.72 -7.24 -38.65
CA SER A 1160 -94.69 -7.16 -37.55
C SER A 1160 -95.57 -5.91 -37.66
N TRP A 1161 -95.02 -4.76 -38.06
CA TRP A 1161 -95.79 -3.55 -38.35
C TRP A 1161 -96.70 -3.74 -39.56
N LEU A 1162 -96.22 -4.33 -40.65
CA LEU A 1162 -97.03 -4.66 -41.83
C LEU A 1162 -98.11 -5.69 -41.48
N THR A 1163 -97.81 -6.68 -40.65
CA THR A 1163 -98.77 -7.67 -40.16
C THR A 1163 -99.81 -7.00 -39.25
N GLY A 1164 -99.40 -6.06 -38.40
CA GLY A 1164 -100.30 -5.24 -37.59
C GLY A 1164 -101.18 -4.30 -38.43
N GLN A 1165 -100.64 -3.69 -39.48
CA GLN A 1165 -101.36 -2.89 -40.47
C GLN A 1165 -102.33 -3.74 -41.29
N ILE A 1166 -101.92 -4.95 -41.70
CA ILE A 1166 -102.79 -5.91 -42.38
C ILE A 1166 -103.91 -6.35 -41.44
N ASN A 1167 -103.64 -6.68 -40.18
CA ASN A 1167 -104.67 -7.03 -39.21
C ASN A 1167 -105.60 -5.84 -38.90
N ALA A 1168 -105.08 -4.61 -38.88
CA ALA A 1168 -105.88 -3.39 -38.73
C ALA A 1168 -106.71 -3.07 -39.98
N ALA A 1169 -106.19 -3.35 -41.19
CA ALA A 1169 -106.90 -3.22 -42.46
C ALA A 1169 -107.98 -4.31 -42.61
N ASP A 1170 -107.70 -5.55 -42.17
CA ASP A 1170 -108.67 -6.65 -42.11
C ASP A 1170 -109.80 -6.33 -41.12
N SER A 1171 -109.48 -5.65 -40.01
CA SER A 1171 -110.48 -5.12 -39.07
C SER A 1171 -111.26 -3.91 -39.62
N ALA A 1172 -110.67 -3.11 -40.52
CA ALA A 1172 -111.32 -1.97 -41.17
C ALA A 1172 -112.17 -2.36 -42.39
N TRP A 1173 -111.93 -3.55 -42.97
CA TRP A 1173 -112.65 -4.10 -44.13
C TRP A 1173 -113.52 -5.31 -43.77
N GLY A 1174 -113.67 -5.60 -42.48
CA GLY A 1174 -114.70 -6.51 -41.95
C GLY A 1174 -116.06 -5.81 -41.89
N TRP A 1175 -116.93 -6.15 -42.84
CA TRP A 1175 -118.38 -6.06 -42.67
C TRP A 1175 -118.92 -7.38 -42.13
#